data_AF-A0A3R5Z2C8-F1
#
_entry.id   AF-A0A3R5Z2C8-F1
#
_cell.length_a   1.000
_cell.length_b   1.000
_cell.length_c   1.000
_cell.angle_alpha   90.00
_cell.angle_beta   90.00
_cell.angle_gamma   90.00
#
_symmetry.space_group_name_H-M   'P 1'
#
loop_
_entity.id
_entity.type
_entity.pdbx_description
1 polymer ?
#
loop_
_entity_poly.entity_id
_entity_poly.type
_entity_poly.pdbx_seq_one_letter_code
_entity_poly.pdbx_strand_id
1 'polypeptide(L)'
;MVKNGGLEQYPVGKDMAGKRRPVTVHEDGTVTFCMYAPNAKEVQVAGAGGYFSNEKITLESDGRGGFCRTVPKMHWAMHYYFWFVDGERVCNPDAGISYGCFTPINTFEIPEDGVDFYYAKEVPHGTVHICKYVSEVSRHLKECYVYTPYGYEQDLDETYPVLYLQHGVGENETGWIWQGKMNYIMDNLIAEKKCARMIVVAGCGYAFYKDEKPVFYPGDFDRELIYNIIPYIEKHFRTKKGRNNRALAGLSLGSAQATDSMAKHMELFSALGVFSGVALHEIERICQNEHQLEEVFLSCGSEEKEIRHGMDEMQKKLIQAGKPCKTFVYEGYHEWHVWRKSLYDFVQLLFRWDSSEMADIACMEDVKVEDTQLKIQTKEEQMLFFDPVYRQIQFETDKDGKPAGVYPDVLHGVVVLEPGMAEFNFYAPEASKVTVKVDGCEEQALERSQKKEGYWTKVVKNITGGYHRVWFSVNGTAVLNPDAPVGYEDGTAVNYLEMEETDFSLAELADVPHGQIHIHYFYHKEADRVDMIYTYTSAGDSKTVQNRENVILLKALMDETASCFLHQGKAANIADRISTEKDGVKQLLIMVNEDASKEQINEVLNKYGVCEEMKVIERMKGENWTAFRHRLAVFMER
;
A
#
# COMPACT_ATOMS: atom_id res chain seq x y z
N MET A 1 5.70 -24.97 1.67
CA MET A 1 5.75 -24.00 2.79
C MET A 1 4.99 -22.77 2.36
N VAL A 2 3.90 -22.39 3.05
CA VAL A 2 3.14 -21.16 2.75
C VAL A 2 3.35 -20.24 3.95
N LYS A 3 4.57 -19.72 4.07
CA LYS A 3 4.91 -18.80 5.16
C LYS A 3 4.79 -17.39 4.58
N ASN A 4 3.56 -16.85 4.56
CA ASN A 4 3.22 -15.44 4.76
C ASN A 4 1.88 -15.05 4.13
N GLY A 5 1.01 -14.46 4.95
CA GLY A 5 -0.16 -13.70 4.51
C GLY A 5 0.24 -12.54 3.59
N GLY A 6 -0.50 -12.42 2.49
CA GLY A 6 -0.54 -11.22 1.66
C GLY A 6 0.45 -11.10 0.50
N LEU A 7 1.18 -12.13 0.05
CA LEU A 7 1.80 -12.13 -1.30
C LEU A 7 1.65 -13.50 -2.00
N GLU A 8 1.73 -14.59 -1.24
CA GLU A 8 1.56 -15.97 -1.76
C GLU A 8 0.10 -16.47 -1.72
N GLN A 9 -0.82 -15.72 -1.11
CA GLN A 9 -2.24 -16.11 -0.99
C GLN A 9 -3.14 -15.60 -2.15
N TYR A 10 -2.60 -14.88 -3.12
CA TYR A 10 -3.33 -14.44 -4.32
C TYR A 10 -3.07 -15.40 -5.51
N PRO A 11 -4.03 -16.16 -6.08
CA PRO A 11 -5.30 -16.74 -5.60
C PRO A 11 -5.11 -18.21 -5.21
N VAL A 12 -5.55 -18.61 -4.02
CA VAL A 12 -5.82 -20.03 -3.71
C VAL A 12 -7.32 -20.29 -3.75
N GLY A 13 -7.89 -20.17 -4.94
CA GLY A 13 -9.15 -20.84 -5.25
C GLY A 13 -8.88 -22.30 -5.57
N LYS A 14 -9.36 -23.23 -4.74
CA LYS A 14 -9.51 -24.64 -5.11
C LYS A 14 -10.15 -24.74 -6.48
N ASP A 15 -9.45 -25.35 -7.43
CA ASP A 15 -10.02 -25.96 -8.63
C ASP A 15 -11.06 -25.08 -9.36
N MET A 16 -10.68 -23.87 -9.75
CA MET A 16 -11.42 -23.15 -10.79
C MET A 16 -11.17 -23.86 -12.13
N ALA A 17 -11.95 -24.91 -12.39
CA ALA A 17 -12.13 -25.53 -13.70
C ALA A 17 -10.81 -25.83 -14.47
N GLY A 18 -9.81 -26.42 -13.80
CA GLY A 18 -8.56 -26.81 -14.47
C GLY A 18 -7.61 -25.66 -14.87
N LYS A 19 -7.76 -24.44 -14.35
CA LYS A 19 -6.77 -23.36 -14.50
C LYS A 19 -5.54 -23.60 -13.62
N ARG A 20 -4.34 -23.49 -14.21
CA ARG A 20 -3.05 -23.60 -13.50
C ARG A 20 -2.73 -22.29 -12.77
N ARG A 21 -2.09 -22.36 -11.60
CA ARG A 21 -1.59 -21.18 -10.87
C ARG A 21 -0.61 -20.38 -11.74
N PRO A 22 -0.72 -19.04 -11.80
CA PRO A 22 0.16 -18.29 -12.68
C PRO A 22 1.63 -18.31 -12.30
N VAL A 23 1.92 -18.42 -11.01
CA VAL A 23 3.27 -18.66 -10.50
C VAL A 23 3.20 -19.79 -9.47
N THR A 24 4.13 -20.73 -9.54
CA THR A 24 4.33 -21.77 -8.53
C THR A 24 5.82 -21.83 -8.20
N VAL A 25 6.16 -21.50 -6.95
CA VAL A 25 7.52 -21.68 -6.42
C VAL A 25 7.62 -23.07 -5.81
N HIS A 26 8.55 -23.88 -6.30
CA HIS A 26 8.75 -25.25 -5.84
C HIS A 26 9.81 -25.33 -4.74
N GLU A 27 9.78 -26.39 -3.94
CA GLU A 27 10.71 -26.57 -2.81
C GLU A 27 12.18 -26.70 -3.24
N ASP A 28 12.45 -27.09 -4.48
CA ASP A 28 13.80 -27.15 -5.06
C ASP A 28 14.31 -25.79 -5.57
N GLY A 29 13.50 -24.74 -5.41
CA GLY A 29 13.78 -23.37 -5.86
C GLY A 29 13.50 -23.11 -7.34
N THR A 30 12.96 -24.10 -8.07
CA THR A 30 12.46 -23.86 -9.43
C THR A 30 11.14 -23.10 -9.39
N VAL A 31 10.82 -22.36 -10.47
CA VAL A 31 9.58 -21.57 -10.55
C VAL A 31 8.85 -21.90 -11.84
N THR A 32 7.59 -22.30 -11.74
CA THR A 32 6.71 -22.47 -12.90
C THR A 32 5.86 -21.23 -13.11
N PHE A 33 5.95 -20.65 -14.30
CA PHE A 33 5.05 -19.60 -14.77
C PHE A 33 4.00 -20.21 -15.69
N CYS A 34 2.74 -19.81 -15.54
CA CYS A 34 1.63 -20.20 -16.40
C CYS A 34 0.69 -19.02 -16.69
N MET A 35 0.13 -18.94 -17.90
CA MET A 35 -0.92 -17.99 -18.24
C MET A 35 -1.90 -18.63 -19.23
N TYR A 36 -3.19 -18.35 -19.07
CA TYR A 36 -4.20 -18.71 -20.07
C TYR A 36 -4.39 -17.54 -21.04
N ALA A 37 -3.95 -17.73 -22.29
CA ALA A 37 -3.95 -16.72 -23.34
C ALA A 37 -4.33 -17.40 -24.68
N PRO A 38 -5.60 -17.82 -24.85
CA PRO A 38 -5.99 -18.78 -25.89
C PRO A 38 -5.83 -18.29 -27.33
N ASN A 39 -5.77 -16.97 -27.52
CA ASN A 39 -5.61 -16.34 -28.82
C ASN A 39 -4.17 -15.84 -29.08
N ALA A 40 -3.27 -15.97 -28.08
CA ALA A 40 -1.90 -15.52 -28.20
C ALA A 40 -1.08 -16.47 -29.08
N LYS A 41 -0.11 -15.92 -29.80
CA LYS A 41 0.92 -16.67 -30.52
C LYS A 41 2.14 -16.90 -29.63
N GLU A 42 2.48 -15.92 -28.81
CA GLU A 42 3.60 -15.98 -27.88
C GLU A 42 3.23 -15.38 -26.53
N VAL A 43 3.66 -16.06 -25.46
CA VAL A 43 3.62 -15.53 -24.09
C VAL A 43 5.03 -15.58 -23.51
N GLN A 44 5.44 -14.50 -22.85
CA GLN A 44 6.75 -14.40 -22.20
C GLN A 44 6.63 -13.79 -20.80
N VAL A 45 7.64 -14.02 -19.96
CA VAL A 45 7.81 -13.35 -18.66
C VAL A 45 9.20 -12.75 -18.57
N ALA A 46 9.35 -11.62 -17.88
CA ALA A 46 10.64 -11.02 -17.55
C ALA A 46 10.55 -10.27 -16.22
N GLY A 47 11.63 -10.22 -15.45
CA GLY A 47 11.67 -9.44 -14.22
C GLY A 47 11.87 -7.95 -14.49
N ALA A 48 11.64 -7.15 -13.45
CA ALA A 48 11.87 -5.71 -13.49
C ALA A 48 13.37 -5.32 -13.41
N GLY A 49 14.25 -6.28 -13.12
CA GLY A 49 15.68 -6.06 -12.87
C GLY A 49 16.16 -6.82 -11.63
N GLY A 50 17.39 -6.53 -11.18
CA GLY A 50 17.96 -7.18 -10.01
C GLY A 50 18.17 -8.67 -10.22
N TYR A 51 17.71 -9.49 -9.28
CA TYR A 51 17.88 -10.95 -9.36
C TYR A 51 17.00 -11.63 -10.41
N PHE A 52 15.88 -11.02 -10.81
CA PHE A 52 15.11 -11.44 -11.97
C PHE A 52 15.34 -10.44 -13.11
N SER A 53 16.28 -10.79 -13.99
CA SER A 53 16.67 -9.91 -15.10
C SER A 53 15.50 -9.57 -16.04
N ASN A 54 15.69 -8.52 -16.83
CA ASN A 54 14.75 -8.09 -17.87
C ASN A 54 14.81 -8.96 -19.15
N GLU A 55 15.57 -10.05 -19.16
CA GLU A 55 15.57 -11.00 -20.27
C GLU A 55 14.23 -11.73 -20.36
N LYS A 56 13.62 -11.70 -21.54
CA LYS A 56 12.32 -12.34 -21.78
C LYS A 56 12.47 -13.85 -21.91
N ILE A 57 11.72 -14.56 -21.07
CA ILE A 57 11.61 -16.02 -21.08
C ILE A 57 10.31 -16.39 -21.79
N THR A 58 10.40 -16.96 -22.99
CA THR A 58 9.23 -17.46 -23.73
C THR A 58 8.67 -18.73 -23.07
N LEU A 59 7.34 -18.80 -22.91
CA LEU A 59 6.61 -19.95 -22.36
C LEU A 59 6.19 -20.93 -23.46
N GLU A 60 5.97 -22.19 -23.08
CA GLU A 60 5.56 -23.27 -23.99
C GLU A 60 4.04 -23.38 -24.04
N SER A 61 3.46 -23.40 -25.25
CA SER A 61 2.03 -23.63 -25.42
C SER A 61 1.64 -25.06 -25.06
N ASP A 62 0.53 -25.23 -24.34
CA ASP A 62 -0.05 -26.53 -24.03
C ASP A 62 -1.05 -27.03 -25.11
N GLY A 63 -1.22 -26.27 -26.20
CA GLY A 63 -2.14 -26.58 -27.30
C GLY A 63 -3.63 -26.38 -26.99
N ARG A 64 -3.99 -25.93 -25.78
CA ARG A 64 -5.37 -25.68 -25.32
C ARG A 64 -5.56 -24.25 -24.82
N GLY A 65 -4.68 -23.35 -25.26
CA GLY A 65 -4.69 -21.93 -24.91
C GLY A 65 -3.91 -21.57 -23.65
N GLY A 66 -3.33 -22.54 -22.94
CA GLY A 66 -2.40 -22.30 -21.86
C GLY A 66 -0.96 -22.17 -22.36
N PHE A 67 -0.17 -21.36 -21.68
CA PHE A 67 1.27 -21.23 -21.86
C PHE A 67 1.93 -21.46 -20.51
N CYS A 68 2.95 -22.31 -20.42
CA CYS A 68 3.67 -22.56 -19.19
C CYS A 68 5.16 -22.80 -19.42
N ARG A 69 5.99 -22.49 -18.43
CA ARG A 69 7.40 -22.89 -18.40
C ARG A 69 7.91 -22.95 -16.97
N THR A 70 8.69 -23.99 -16.67
CA THR A 70 9.47 -24.06 -15.43
C THR A 70 10.86 -23.49 -15.69
N VAL A 71 11.23 -22.48 -14.92
CA VAL A 71 12.56 -21.85 -14.93
C VAL A 71 13.42 -22.55 -13.87
N PRO A 72 14.69 -22.89 -14.20
CA PRO A 72 15.64 -23.43 -13.23
C PRO A 72 15.85 -22.50 -12.04
N LYS A 73 16.44 -23.03 -10.95
CA LYS A 73 16.58 -22.36 -9.65
C LYS A 73 16.81 -20.85 -9.75
N MET A 74 15.80 -20.08 -9.34
CA MET A 74 15.84 -18.62 -9.28
C MET A 74 16.37 -18.17 -7.91
N HIS A 75 16.94 -16.96 -7.84
CA HIS A 75 17.46 -16.43 -6.58
C HIS A 75 16.34 -16.12 -5.59
N TRP A 76 16.60 -16.36 -4.29
CA TRP A 76 15.70 -15.91 -3.24
C TRP A 76 15.61 -14.38 -3.26
N ALA A 77 14.38 -13.86 -3.24
CA ALA A 77 14.04 -12.44 -3.21
C ALA A 77 12.54 -12.31 -3.47
N MET A 78 12.00 -11.12 -3.17
CA MET A 78 10.75 -10.67 -3.76
C MET A 78 11.03 -10.07 -5.14
N HIS A 79 10.29 -10.51 -6.16
CA HIS A 79 10.50 -10.10 -7.55
C HIS A 79 9.29 -9.34 -8.08
N TYR A 80 9.53 -8.12 -8.57
CA TYR A 80 8.63 -7.44 -9.51
C TYR A 80 8.85 -8.01 -10.92
N TYR A 81 7.78 -8.32 -11.65
CA TYR A 81 7.91 -8.89 -12.99
C TYR A 81 6.73 -8.53 -13.90
N PHE A 82 6.93 -8.77 -15.19
CA PHE A 82 5.99 -8.44 -16.25
C PHE A 82 5.67 -9.67 -17.11
N TRP A 83 4.42 -9.74 -17.56
CA TRP A 83 3.98 -10.66 -18.60
C TRP A 83 3.99 -9.95 -19.95
N PHE A 84 4.22 -10.71 -21.02
CA PHE A 84 4.13 -10.23 -22.39
C PHE A 84 3.25 -11.16 -23.20
N VAL A 85 2.29 -10.61 -23.95
CA VAL A 85 1.39 -11.35 -24.84
C VAL A 85 1.52 -10.77 -26.24
N ASP A 86 2.06 -11.56 -27.17
CA ASP A 86 2.37 -11.13 -28.54
C ASP A 86 3.22 -9.85 -28.59
N GLY A 87 4.19 -9.73 -27.67
CA GLY A 87 5.08 -8.59 -27.54
C GLY A 87 4.57 -7.44 -26.67
N GLU A 88 3.26 -7.36 -26.41
CA GLU A 88 2.65 -6.32 -25.58
C GLU A 88 2.84 -6.62 -24.09
N ARG A 89 3.24 -5.63 -23.30
CA ARG A 89 3.42 -5.79 -21.85
C ARG A 89 2.04 -5.75 -21.17
N VAL A 90 1.74 -6.74 -20.35
CA VAL A 90 0.43 -6.86 -19.68
C VAL A 90 0.59 -7.16 -18.19
N CYS A 91 -0.44 -6.78 -17.41
CA CYS A 91 -0.58 -7.18 -16.01
C CYS A 91 -1.58 -8.34 -15.94
N ASN A 92 -1.15 -9.48 -15.41
CA ASN A 92 -1.96 -10.69 -15.31
C ASN A 92 -2.85 -10.62 -14.05
N PRO A 93 -4.20 -10.57 -14.21
CA PRO A 93 -5.12 -10.43 -13.07
C PRO A 93 -5.19 -11.69 -12.18
N ASP A 94 -4.76 -12.84 -12.71
CA ASP A 94 -4.75 -14.11 -11.97
C ASP A 94 -3.48 -14.27 -11.11
N ALA A 95 -2.46 -13.41 -11.29
CA ALA A 95 -1.18 -13.51 -10.57
C ALA A 95 -1.14 -12.55 -9.36
N GLY A 96 -0.22 -12.81 -8.41
CA GLY A 96 0.02 -11.89 -7.29
C GLY A 96 0.34 -10.48 -7.77
N ILE A 97 -0.22 -9.47 -7.10
CA ILE A 97 -0.08 -8.05 -7.46
C ILE A 97 0.30 -7.25 -6.22
N SER A 98 1.19 -6.29 -6.43
CA SER A 98 1.53 -5.25 -5.45
C SER A 98 1.57 -3.89 -6.15
N TYR A 99 1.83 -2.82 -5.41
CA TYR A 99 2.05 -1.50 -6.00
C TYR A 99 3.54 -1.16 -5.99
N GLY A 100 4.10 -0.80 -7.15
CA GLY A 100 5.51 -0.45 -7.31
C GLY A 100 5.77 0.10 -8.71
N CYS A 101 6.85 0.86 -8.90
CA CYS A 101 7.16 1.46 -10.20
C CYS A 101 6.01 2.32 -10.79
N PHE A 102 5.23 3.01 -9.94
CA PHE A 102 4.04 3.81 -10.29
C PHE A 102 2.88 2.99 -10.87
N THR A 103 2.80 1.69 -10.54
CA THR A 103 1.81 0.83 -11.18
C THR A 103 1.45 -0.39 -10.32
N PRO A 104 0.19 -0.89 -10.38
CA PRO A 104 -0.11 -2.27 -10.06
C PRO A 104 0.78 -3.22 -10.87
N ILE A 105 1.65 -3.94 -10.18
CA ILE A 105 2.71 -4.77 -10.79
C ILE A 105 2.62 -6.20 -10.27
N ASN A 106 2.81 -7.18 -11.16
CA ASN A 106 2.81 -8.57 -10.73
C ASN A 106 4.05 -8.88 -9.88
N THR A 107 3.83 -9.64 -8.81
CA THR A 107 4.85 -9.99 -7.81
C THR A 107 4.79 -11.45 -7.43
N PHE A 108 5.95 -11.99 -7.08
CA PHE A 108 6.08 -13.26 -6.35
C PHE A 108 7.33 -13.20 -5.48
N GLU A 109 7.43 -14.10 -4.51
CA GLU A 109 8.57 -14.18 -3.60
C GLU A 109 9.14 -15.60 -3.58
N ILE A 110 10.48 -15.69 -3.55
CA ILE A 110 11.20 -16.93 -3.29
C ILE A 110 11.88 -16.76 -1.92
N PRO A 111 11.60 -17.63 -0.94
CA PRO A 111 12.14 -17.49 0.41
C PRO A 111 13.65 -17.71 0.45
N GLU A 112 14.33 -17.00 1.35
CA GLU A 112 15.74 -17.21 1.68
C GLU A 112 15.87 -18.30 2.74
N ASP A 113 16.72 -19.30 2.49
CA ASP A 113 16.91 -20.42 3.41
C ASP A 113 17.39 -19.94 4.80
N GLY A 114 16.65 -20.31 5.84
CA GLY A 114 17.00 -19.98 7.22
C GLY A 114 16.67 -18.55 7.66
N VAL A 115 16.00 -17.76 6.83
CA VAL A 115 15.57 -16.40 7.16
C VAL A 115 14.06 -16.36 7.37
N ASP A 116 13.64 -16.00 8.59
CA ASP A 116 12.22 -16.02 8.98
C ASP A 116 11.78 -14.78 9.78
N PHE A 117 12.64 -13.76 9.94
CA PHE A 117 12.39 -12.62 10.84
C PHE A 117 11.19 -11.77 10.40
N TYR A 118 10.80 -11.86 9.13
CA TYR A 118 9.68 -11.14 8.54
C TYR A 118 8.47 -12.05 8.29
N TYR A 119 8.50 -13.27 8.83
CA TYR A 119 7.39 -14.21 8.73
C TYR A 119 6.39 -13.99 9.84
N ALA A 120 5.12 -14.28 9.56
CA ALA A 120 4.14 -14.46 10.62
C ALA A 120 4.55 -15.65 11.49
N LYS A 121 4.54 -15.46 12.80
CA LYS A 121 4.90 -16.47 13.81
C LYS A 121 3.80 -16.53 14.86
N GLU A 122 3.85 -17.57 15.69
CA GLU A 122 2.99 -17.70 16.87
C GLU A 122 3.46 -16.74 17.99
N VAL A 123 3.29 -15.44 17.76
CA VAL A 123 3.62 -14.35 18.68
C VAL A 123 2.43 -13.38 18.76
N PRO A 124 2.30 -12.59 19.83
CA PRO A 124 1.29 -11.53 19.87
C PRO A 124 1.50 -10.54 18.72
N HIS A 125 0.43 -10.26 17.98
CA HIS A 125 0.46 -9.35 16.84
C HIS A 125 -0.06 -7.95 17.18
N GLY A 126 0.64 -6.95 16.69
CA GLY A 126 0.19 -5.57 16.70
C GLY A 126 -0.98 -5.32 15.74
N THR A 127 -1.45 -4.09 15.75
CA THR A 127 -2.55 -3.61 14.90
C THR A 127 -2.00 -2.66 13.84
N VAL A 128 -2.44 -2.81 12.60
CA VAL A 128 -2.14 -1.82 11.53
C VAL A 128 -3.39 -0.97 11.30
N HIS A 129 -3.26 0.34 11.41
CA HIS A 129 -4.35 1.31 11.28
C HIS A 129 -4.22 2.04 9.94
N ILE A 130 -5.29 2.09 9.16
CA ILE A 130 -5.41 2.95 7.97
C ILE A 130 -6.11 4.23 8.41
N CYS A 131 -5.41 5.35 8.26
CA CYS A 131 -5.81 6.63 8.79
C CYS A 131 -5.91 7.68 7.68
N LYS A 132 -7.05 8.36 7.58
CA LYS A 132 -7.28 9.46 6.64
C LYS A 132 -6.98 10.81 7.28
N TYR A 133 -6.27 11.67 6.57
CA TYR A 133 -5.98 13.04 6.97
C TYR A 133 -6.02 13.98 5.76
N VAL A 134 -6.31 15.26 5.99
CA VAL A 134 -6.27 16.28 4.94
C VAL A 134 -4.86 16.82 4.80
N SER A 135 -4.32 16.84 3.57
CA SER A 135 -3.03 17.44 3.27
C SER A 135 -3.17 18.93 2.97
N GLU A 136 -2.53 19.79 3.76
CA GLU A 136 -2.49 21.24 3.46
C GLU A 136 -1.69 21.58 2.19
N VAL A 137 -0.83 20.66 1.75
CA VAL A 137 0.08 20.82 0.61
C VAL A 137 -0.66 20.57 -0.71
N SER A 138 -1.23 19.37 -0.83
CA SER A 138 -1.93 18.93 -2.04
C SER A 138 -3.41 19.32 -2.08
N ARG A 139 -4.01 19.65 -0.91
CA ARG A 139 -5.46 19.82 -0.74
C ARG A 139 -6.25 18.57 -1.12
N HIS A 140 -5.64 17.40 -0.94
CA HIS A 140 -6.28 16.09 -1.09
C HIS A 140 -6.53 15.47 0.29
N LEU A 141 -7.49 14.54 0.34
CA LEU A 141 -7.54 13.57 1.42
C LEU A 141 -6.46 12.51 1.16
N LYS A 142 -5.64 12.19 2.15
CA LYS A 142 -4.56 11.20 2.04
C LYS A 142 -4.63 10.15 3.14
N GLU A 143 -3.99 9.01 2.89
CA GLU A 143 -3.88 7.93 3.86
C GLU A 143 -2.45 7.75 4.39
N CYS A 144 -2.37 7.29 5.64
CA CYS A 144 -1.17 6.71 6.20
C CYS A 144 -1.50 5.40 6.92
N TYR A 145 -0.54 4.48 6.90
CA TYR A 145 -0.59 3.19 7.58
C TYR A 145 0.23 3.30 8.86
N VAL A 146 -0.39 2.99 9.99
CA VAL A 146 0.21 3.13 11.32
C VAL A 146 0.24 1.78 12.00
N TYR A 147 1.42 1.25 12.32
CA TYR A 147 1.54 0.07 13.17
C TYR A 147 1.59 0.50 14.65
N THR A 148 0.80 -0.16 15.48
CA THR A 148 0.87 -0.08 16.94
C THR A 148 1.23 -1.44 17.53
N PRO A 149 2.11 -1.51 18.54
CA PRO A 149 2.56 -2.78 19.10
C PRO A 149 1.42 -3.52 19.82
N TYR A 150 1.49 -4.86 19.87
CA TYR A 150 0.49 -5.67 20.60
C TYR A 150 0.27 -5.14 22.02
N GLY A 151 -0.97 -5.13 22.51
CA GLY A 151 -1.32 -4.56 23.81
C GLY A 151 -1.63 -3.05 23.78
N TYR A 152 -1.42 -2.36 22.64
CA TYR A 152 -1.73 -0.94 22.50
C TYR A 152 -3.16 -0.64 22.94
N GLU A 153 -4.17 -1.35 22.44
CA GLU A 153 -5.58 -1.09 22.74
C GLU A 153 -5.96 -1.27 24.22
N GLN A 154 -5.23 -2.12 24.96
CA GLN A 154 -5.51 -2.46 26.36
C GLN A 154 -4.72 -1.60 27.36
N ASP A 155 -3.46 -1.31 27.06
CA ASP A 155 -2.56 -0.56 27.95
C ASP A 155 -2.77 0.95 27.78
N LEU A 156 -3.90 1.45 28.30
CA LEU A 156 -4.36 2.83 28.07
C LEU A 156 -3.45 3.92 28.64
N ASP A 157 -2.64 3.59 29.65
CA ASP A 157 -1.70 4.53 30.28
C ASP A 157 -0.33 4.56 29.58
N GLU A 158 -0.05 3.61 28.69
CA GLU A 158 1.23 3.54 27.99
C GLU A 158 1.28 4.48 26.79
N THR A 159 2.42 5.14 26.62
CA THR A 159 2.72 6.00 25.47
C THR A 159 3.96 5.49 24.75
N TYR A 160 4.03 5.69 23.44
CA TYR A 160 5.03 5.03 22.59
C TYR A 160 5.88 6.05 21.81
N PRO A 161 7.20 5.83 21.65
CA PRO A 161 7.98 6.58 20.67
C PRO A 161 7.52 6.22 19.24
N VAL A 162 7.87 7.08 18.26
CA VAL A 162 7.37 6.99 16.89
C VAL A 162 8.52 6.96 15.88
N LEU A 163 8.50 5.98 14.99
CA LEU A 163 9.30 5.94 13.77
C LEU A 163 8.44 6.34 12.57
N TYR A 164 8.83 7.38 11.84
CA TYR A 164 8.24 7.71 10.54
C TYR A 164 9.10 7.07 9.43
N LEU A 165 8.49 6.22 8.62
CA LEU A 165 9.18 5.32 7.70
C LEU A 165 8.67 5.51 6.27
N GLN A 166 9.55 5.92 5.35
CA GLN A 166 9.18 6.29 3.99
C GLN A 166 9.56 5.27 2.92
N HIS A 167 8.72 5.16 1.90
CA HIS A 167 8.87 4.25 0.77
C HIS A 167 9.72 4.88 -0.36
N GLY A 168 10.02 4.09 -1.40
CA GLY A 168 10.81 4.51 -2.56
C GLY A 168 9.99 5.13 -3.68
N VAL A 169 10.69 5.50 -4.76
CA VAL A 169 10.07 6.04 -5.97
C VAL A 169 9.20 4.97 -6.65
N GLY A 170 8.01 5.36 -7.08
CA GLY A 170 7.00 4.48 -7.67
C GLY A 170 6.22 3.62 -6.67
N GLU A 171 6.46 3.74 -5.37
CA GLU A 171 5.73 3.04 -4.31
C GLU A 171 4.79 4.01 -3.58
N ASN A 172 4.15 3.58 -2.48
CA ASN A 172 3.21 4.38 -1.71
C ASN A 172 3.14 3.94 -0.22
N GLU A 173 2.18 4.47 0.53
CA GLU A 173 1.96 4.22 1.96
C GLU A 173 1.77 2.74 2.33
N THR A 174 1.37 1.91 1.36
CA THR A 174 1.11 0.48 1.56
C THR A 174 2.39 -0.37 1.51
N GLY A 175 3.47 0.17 0.93
CA GLY A 175 4.71 -0.52 0.61
C GLY A 175 5.32 -1.30 1.77
N TRP A 176 5.49 -0.62 2.90
CA TRP A 176 6.12 -1.21 4.08
C TRP A 176 5.29 -2.31 4.74
N ILE A 177 3.96 -2.32 4.54
CA ILE A 177 3.08 -3.37 5.07
C ILE A 177 3.15 -4.62 4.18
N TRP A 178 2.87 -4.48 2.88
CA TRP A 178 2.68 -5.64 2.01
C TRP A 178 4.00 -6.25 1.54
N GLN A 179 4.86 -5.42 0.95
CA GLN A 179 6.17 -5.80 0.42
C GLN A 179 7.22 -5.79 1.52
N GLY A 180 7.17 -4.79 2.41
CA GLY A 180 8.13 -4.62 3.51
C GLY A 180 7.91 -5.55 4.71
N LYS A 181 6.71 -6.15 4.86
CA LYS A 181 6.36 -7.04 5.99
C LYS A 181 6.68 -6.42 7.36
N MET A 182 6.58 -5.09 7.45
CA MET A 182 7.01 -4.29 8.61
C MET A 182 6.30 -4.73 9.89
N ASN A 183 5.00 -5.04 9.85
CA ASN A 183 4.24 -5.49 11.01
C ASN A 183 4.83 -6.79 11.61
N TYR A 184 5.15 -7.79 10.78
CA TYR A 184 5.75 -9.05 11.28
C TYR A 184 7.17 -8.87 11.79
N ILE A 185 7.97 -8.02 11.14
CA ILE A 185 9.32 -7.68 11.63
C ILE A 185 9.22 -7.07 13.03
N MET A 186 8.30 -6.12 13.22
CA MET A 186 8.08 -5.47 14.51
C MET A 186 7.52 -6.44 15.55
N ASP A 187 6.51 -7.24 15.22
CA ASP A 187 5.92 -8.23 16.13
C ASP A 187 6.98 -9.20 16.67
N ASN A 188 7.77 -9.79 15.76
CA ASN A 188 8.81 -10.74 16.09
C ASN A 188 9.89 -10.11 16.98
N LEU A 189 10.38 -8.92 16.62
CA LEU A 189 11.42 -8.23 17.40
C LEU A 189 10.93 -7.78 18.78
N ILE A 190 9.68 -7.34 18.90
CA ILE A 190 9.09 -6.95 20.19
C ILE A 190 8.88 -8.19 21.07
N ALA A 191 8.35 -9.28 20.51
CA ALA A 191 8.18 -10.55 21.23
C ALA A 191 9.52 -11.12 21.71
N GLU A 192 10.58 -10.99 20.91
CA GLU A 192 11.96 -11.35 21.25
C GLU A 192 12.65 -10.33 22.17
N LYS A 193 12.00 -9.22 22.51
CA LYS A 193 12.54 -8.10 23.30
C LYS A 193 13.82 -7.48 22.71
N LYS A 194 13.94 -7.51 21.39
CA LYS A 194 15.06 -6.98 20.63
C LYS A 194 14.86 -5.55 20.15
N CYS A 195 13.66 -5.00 20.18
CA CYS A 195 13.44 -3.57 19.95
C CYS A 195 12.50 -2.97 21.00
N ALA A 196 12.51 -1.63 21.11
CA ALA A 196 11.54 -0.93 21.92
C ALA A 196 10.13 -1.10 21.32
N ARG A 197 9.11 -1.16 22.19
CA ARG A 197 7.71 -1.04 21.75
C ARG A 197 7.52 0.37 21.19
N MET A 198 7.19 0.49 19.91
CA MET A 198 7.08 1.77 19.21
C MET A 198 5.94 1.77 18.19
N ILE A 199 5.45 2.95 17.86
CA ILE A 199 4.56 3.17 16.72
C ILE A 199 5.42 3.35 15.46
N VAL A 200 5.00 2.76 14.34
CA VAL A 200 5.65 2.98 13.04
C VAL A 200 4.63 3.55 12.07
N VAL A 201 4.96 4.67 11.42
CA VAL A 201 4.06 5.42 10.54
C VAL A 201 4.61 5.39 9.12
N ALA A 202 3.87 4.79 8.19
CA ALA A 202 4.15 4.78 6.76
C ALA A 202 3.13 5.69 6.05
N GLY A 203 3.60 6.84 5.57
CA GLY A 203 2.79 7.78 4.78
C GLY A 203 3.13 7.71 3.30
N CYS A 204 2.40 8.48 2.47
CA CYS A 204 2.73 8.65 1.06
C CYS A 204 3.71 9.81 0.87
N GLY A 205 4.88 9.49 0.29
CA GLY A 205 5.97 10.43 -0.02
C GLY A 205 5.67 11.43 -1.15
N TYR A 206 4.50 11.35 -1.78
CA TYR A 206 4.08 12.27 -2.84
C TYR A 206 3.19 13.38 -2.28
N ALA A 207 3.61 14.63 -2.42
CA ALA A 207 2.91 15.79 -1.90
C ALA A 207 3.01 16.95 -2.90
N PHE A 208 2.51 16.73 -4.11
CA PHE A 208 2.55 17.72 -5.18
C PHE A 208 1.65 18.92 -4.84
N TYR A 209 2.13 20.13 -5.09
CA TYR A 209 1.24 21.28 -5.18
C TYR A 209 0.36 21.16 -6.43
N LYS A 210 -0.80 21.80 -6.39
CA LYS A 210 -1.68 21.92 -7.56
C LYS A 210 -0.89 22.53 -8.73
N ASP A 211 -0.97 21.89 -9.90
CA ASP A 211 -0.29 22.27 -11.14
C ASP A 211 1.25 22.25 -11.10
N GLU A 212 1.86 21.64 -10.07
CA GLU A 212 3.31 21.53 -9.98
C GLU A 212 3.88 20.60 -11.05
N LYS A 213 5.01 21.02 -11.63
CA LYS A 213 5.88 20.20 -12.49
C LYS A 213 7.18 19.90 -11.73
N PRO A 214 7.14 18.94 -10.79
CA PRO A 214 8.25 18.64 -9.91
C PRO A 214 9.46 18.14 -10.71
N VAL A 215 10.64 18.49 -10.23
CA VAL A 215 11.91 17.99 -10.75
C VAL A 215 12.59 17.22 -9.63
N PHE A 216 12.89 15.94 -9.88
CA PHE A 216 13.49 15.01 -8.92
C PHE A 216 12.63 14.66 -7.69
N TYR A 217 12.40 15.60 -6.76
CA TYR A 217 11.54 15.38 -5.59
C TYR A 217 10.06 15.54 -5.95
N PRO A 218 9.18 14.60 -5.56
CA PRO A 218 7.78 14.62 -5.94
C PRO A 218 6.93 15.51 -5.02
N GLY A 219 7.16 16.81 -5.09
CA GLY A 219 6.49 17.82 -4.27
C GLY A 219 7.16 18.05 -2.91
N ASP A 220 6.39 18.58 -1.95
CA ASP A 220 6.88 19.07 -0.65
C ASP A 220 6.55 18.10 0.48
N PHE A 221 7.25 16.96 0.47
CA PHE A 221 7.07 15.94 1.50
C PHE A 221 7.50 16.42 2.89
N ASP A 222 8.47 17.33 2.98
CA ASP A 222 8.91 17.89 4.27
C ASP A 222 7.75 18.59 4.98
N ARG A 223 7.04 19.49 4.28
CA ARG A 223 5.83 20.11 4.84
C ARG A 223 4.74 19.09 5.14
N GLU A 224 4.53 18.12 4.25
CA GLU A 224 3.54 17.07 4.45
C GLU A 224 3.78 16.31 5.75
N LEU A 225 5.03 15.95 6.03
CA LEU A 225 5.43 15.26 7.26
C LEU A 225 5.23 16.16 8.49
N ILE A 226 5.78 17.38 8.46
CA ILE A 226 5.84 18.29 9.61
C ILE A 226 4.47 18.85 9.98
N TYR A 227 3.64 19.23 9.00
CA TYR A 227 2.39 19.95 9.24
C TYR A 227 1.13 19.07 9.18
N ASN A 228 1.19 17.90 8.54
CA ASN A 228 0.02 17.01 8.43
C ASN A 228 0.23 15.69 9.19
N ILE A 229 1.23 14.90 8.81
CA ILE A 229 1.38 13.52 9.33
C ILE A 229 1.72 13.53 10.83
N ILE A 230 2.77 14.23 11.26
CA ILE A 230 3.18 14.22 12.67
C ILE A 230 2.06 14.77 13.58
N PRO A 231 1.44 15.94 13.28
CA PRO A 231 0.34 16.45 14.09
C PRO A 231 -0.86 15.51 14.15
N TYR A 232 -1.22 14.86 13.03
CA TYR A 232 -2.29 13.85 13.02
C TYR A 232 -1.95 12.68 13.97
N ILE A 233 -0.76 12.11 13.84
CA ILE A 233 -0.34 10.96 14.67
C ILE A 233 -0.31 11.34 16.15
N GLU A 234 0.25 12.50 16.48
CA GLU A 234 0.34 13.01 17.84
C GLU A 234 -1.00 13.40 18.47
N LYS A 235 -1.98 13.79 17.64
CA LYS A 235 -3.37 14.07 18.06
C LYS A 235 -4.14 12.78 18.29
N HIS A 236 -3.95 11.78 17.44
CA HIS A 236 -4.80 10.60 17.39
C HIS A 236 -4.23 9.38 18.14
N PHE A 237 -2.92 9.28 18.34
CA PHE A 237 -2.28 8.14 19.01
C PHE A 237 -1.65 8.53 20.36
N ARG A 238 -1.38 7.53 21.21
CA ARG A 238 -0.66 7.69 22.48
C ARG A 238 0.84 7.73 22.22
N THR A 239 1.35 8.90 21.84
CA THR A 239 2.77 9.11 21.51
C THR A 239 3.54 9.75 22.67
N LYS A 240 4.81 9.33 22.85
CA LYS A 240 5.78 10.07 23.65
C LYS A 240 6.21 11.31 22.87
N LYS A 241 6.18 12.47 23.53
CA LYS A 241 6.59 13.75 22.93
C LYS A 241 8.11 13.91 22.95
N GLY A 242 8.61 14.83 22.14
CA GLY A 242 10.02 15.24 22.14
C GLY A 242 10.90 14.48 21.14
N ARG A 243 12.02 15.10 20.75
CA ARG A 243 12.89 14.61 19.68
C ARG A 243 13.49 13.23 19.93
N ASN A 244 13.83 12.94 21.18
CA ASN A 244 14.36 11.62 21.58
C ASN A 244 13.31 10.50 21.50
N ASN A 245 12.06 10.82 21.14
CA ASN A 245 10.98 9.86 20.89
C ASN A 245 10.49 9.88 19.44
N ARG A 246 11.19 10.58 18.52
CA ARG A 246 10.90 10.57 17.07
C ARG A 246 12.13 10.18 16.26
N ALA A 247 11.96 9.21 15.37
CA ALA A 247 12.97 8.79 14.41
C ALA A 247 12.44 8.91 12.98
N LEU A 248 13.33 9.16 12.01
CA LEU A 248 13.04 9.14 10.58
C LEU A 248 13.82 8.01 9.91
N ALA A 249 13.19 7.32 8.99
CA ALA A 249 13.90 6.46 8.05
C ALA A 249 13.19 6.38 6.71
N GLY A 250 13.89 5.90 5.69
CA GLY A 250 13.26 5.56 4.43
C GLY A 250 14.20 4.81 3.51
N LEU A 251 13.64 4.29 2.42
CA LEU A 251 14.38 3.59 1.37
C LEU A 251 14.46 4.45 0.11
N SER A 252 15.59 4.40 -0.62
CA SER A 252 15.77 5.06 -1.92
C SER A 252 15.39 6.56 -1.87
N LEU A 253 14.41 7.01 -2.67
CA LEU A 253 13.83 8.36 -2.60
C LEU A 253 13.36 8.73 -1.18
N GLY A 254 12.68 7.83 -0.48
CA GLY A 254 12.22 8.05 0.90
C GLY A 254 13.39 8.26 1.88
N SER A 255 14.55 7.68 1.60
CA SER A 255 15.77 7.94 2.39
C SER A 255 16.31 9.36 2.17
N ALA A 256 16.22 9.86 0.94
CA ALA A 256 16.60 11.24 0.61
C ALA A 256 15.62 12.23 1.26
N GLN A 257 14.31 11.95 1.20
CA GLN A 257 13.26 12.73 1.86
C GLN A 257 13.44 12.75 3.39
N ALA A 258 13.69 11.59 4.01
CA ALA A 258 13.97 11.50 5.45
C ALA A 258 15.23 12.29 5.84
N THR A 259 16.28 12.24 5.02
CA THR A 259 17.53 12.98 5.27
C THR A 259 17.34 14.49 5.12
N ASP A 260 16.59 14.94 4.12
CA ASP A 260 16.27 16.36 3.94
C ASP A 260 15.44 16.92 5.11
N SER A 261 14.39 16.20 5.54
CA SER A 261 13.61 16.60 6.72
C SER A 261 14.44 16.60 7.99
N MET A 262 15.32 15.61 8.20
CA MET A 262 16.26 15.61 9.33
C MET A 262 17.21 16.81 9.28
N ALA A 263 17.74 17.15 8.09
CA ALA A 263 18.64 18.28 7.91
C ALA A 263 17.97 19.64 8.14
N LYS A 264 16.65 19.74 7.93
CA LYS A 264 15.84 20.95 8.16
C LYS A 264 15.34 21.06 9.59
N HIS A 265 15.00 19.95 10.24
CA HIS A 265 14.25 19.92 11.51
C HIS A 265 14.89 18.99 12.56
N MET A 266 16.21 19.09 12.73
CA MET A 266 16.97 18.21 13.65
C MET A 266 16.58 18.40 15.14
N GLU A 267 15.94 19.51 15.47
CA GLU A 267 15.30 19.77 16.76
C GLU A 267 14.06 18.90 17.00
N LEU A 268 13.48 18.28 15.98
CA LEU A 268 12.30 17.42 16.08
C LEU A 268 12.62 15.92 16.11
N PHE A 269 13.82 15.51 15.70
CA PHE A 269 14.20 14.11 15.55
C PHE A 269 15.56 13.79 16.17
N SER A 270 15.75 12.53 16.54
CA SER A 270 16.99 12.07 17.20
C SER A 270 17.71 10.95 16.47
N ALA A 271 17.03 10.24 15.54
CA ALA A 271 17.63 9.15 14.81
C ALA A 271 17.24 9.16 13.32
N LEU A 272 18.21 8.80 12.46
CA LEU A 272 18.06 8.76 11.01
C LEU A 272 18.44 7.37 10.45
N GLY A 273 17.56 6.75 9.67
CA GLY A 273 17.84 5.55 8.88
C GLY A 273 17.83 5.86 7.37
N VAL A 274 18.97 5.66 6.70
CA VAL A 274 19.11 5.83 5.24
C VAL A 274 19.29 4.45 4.60
N PHE A 275 18.25 3.93 3.97
CA PHE A 275 18.29 2.62 3.30
C PHE A 275 18.45 2.80 1.79
N SER A 276 19.56 2.33 1.24
CA SER A 276 19.86 2.39 -0.20
C SER A 276 19.71 3.78 -0.81
N GLY A 277 20.29 4.82 -0.20
CA GLY A 277 20.26 6.17 -0.75
C GLY A 277 21.47 7.02 -0.39
N VAL A 278 21.61 8.15 -1.09
CA VAL A 278 22.74 9.07 -0.98
C VAL A 278 22.22 10.50 -1.01
N ALA A 279 22.54 11.29 0.01
CA ALA A 279 22.12 12.69 0.17
C ALA A 279 23.27 13.52 0.78
N LEU A 280 24.40 13.63 0.06
CA LEU A 280 25.64 14.22 0.59
C LEU A 280 25.47 15.67 1.06
N HIS A 281 24.68 16.48 0.35
CA HIS A 281 24.45 17.88 0.70
C HIS A 281 23.65 18.01 2.01
N GLU A 282 22.62 17.19 2.19
CA GLU A 282 21.80 17.16 3.40
C GLU A 282 22.61 16.62 4.59
N ILE A 283 23.48 15.62 4.36
CA ILE A 283 24.44 15.15 5.38
C ILE A 283 25.41 16.26 5.80
N GLU A 284 25.91 17.09 4.88
CA GLU A 284 26.76 18.23 5.25
C GLU A 284 26.02 19.22 6.16
N ARG A 285 24.73 19.48 5.90
CA ARG A 285 23.89 20.31 6.76
C ARG A 285 23.70 19.68 8.14
N ILE A 286 23.47 18.36 8.22
CA ILE A 286 23.37 17.61 9.48
C ILE A 286 24.67 17.71 10.28
N CYS A 287 25.83 17.58 9.61
CA CYS A 287 27.14 17.70 10.24
C CYS A 287 27.39 19.09 10.85
N GLN A 288 26.82 20.14 10.26
CA GLN A 288 26.98 21.53 10.71
C GLN A 288 25.97 21.93 11.79
N ASN A 289 24.93 21.13 12.03
CA ASN A 289 23.88 21.43 13.00
C ASN A 289 24.33 21.12 14.44
N GLU A 290 23.92 21.98 15.38
CA GLU A 290 24.30 21.90 16.80
C GLU A 290 23.62 20.74 17.55
N HIS A 291 22.41 20.33 17.14
CA HIS A 291 21.70 19.21 17.74
C HIS A 291 22.47 17.89 17.52
N GLN A 292 22.55 17.04 18.53
CA GLN A 292 23.23 15.74 18.45
C GLN A 292 22.24 14.65 18.09
N LEU A 293 22.59 13.76 17.14
CA LEU A 293 21.79 12.56 16.90
C LEU A 293 22.18 11.46 17.88
N GLU A 294 21.20 10.68 18.29
CA GLU A 294 21.38 9.47 19.08
C GLU A 294 21.85 8.32 18.17
N GLU A 295 21.37 8.26 16.92
CA GLU A 295 21.76 7.22 15.97
C GLU A 295 21.67 7.68 14.51
N VAL A 296 22.64 7.29 13.68
CA VAL A 296 22.53 7.34 12.22
C VAL A 296 22.87 5.96 11.68
N PHE A 297 21.96 5.40 10.91
CA PHE A 297 22.11 4.10 10.28
C PHE A 297 22.09 4.27 8.77
N LEU A 298 23.13 3.80 8.09
CA LEU A 298 23.21 3.78 6.64
C LEU A 298 23.27 2.33 6.18
N SER A 299 22.56 1.99 5.11
CA SER A 299 22.67 0.65 4.53
C SER A 299 22.48 0.64 3.03
N CYS A 300 22.95 -0.41 2.36
CA CYS A 300 22.66 -0.70 0.97
C CYS A 300 22.82 -2.19 0.66
N GLY A 301 22.40 -2.60 -0.54
CA GLY A 301 22.69 -3.89 -1.14
C GLY A 301 24.14 -3.98 -1.64
N SER A 302 24.68 -5.19 -1.71
CA SER A 302 26.04 -5.48 -2.15
C SER A 302 26.27 -5.16 -3.62
N GLU A 303 25.22 -5.21 -4.43
CA GLU A 303 25.26 -4.89 -5.86
C GLU A 303 25.01 -3.40 -6.16
N GLU A 304 24.72 -2.58 -5.14
CA GLU A 304 24.47 -1.15 -5.27
C GLU A 304 25.77 -0.32 -5.18
N LYS A 305 26.74 -0.57 -6.08
CA LYS A 305 28.12 -0.06 -5.98
C LYS A 305 28.25 1.46 -5.84
N GLU A 306 27.48 2.22 -6.61
CA GLU A 306 27.50 3.70 -6.56
C GLU A 306 26.90 4.23 -5.25
N ILE A 307 25.81 3.62 -4.78
CA ILE A 307 25.18 3.97 -3.50
C ILE A 307 26.13 3.63 -2.36
N ARG A 308 26.82 2.48 -2.42
CA ARG A 308 27.83 2.09 -1.44
C ARG A 308 28.96 3.11 -1.37
N HIS A 309 29.46 3.59 -2.52
CA HIS A 309 30.47 4.64 -2.53
C HIS A 309 29.96 5.93 -1.89
N GLY A 310 28.74 6.36 -2.22
CA GLY A 310 28.11 7.52 -1.58
C GLY A 310 27.90 7.34 -0.08
N MET A 311 27.52 6.14 0.37
CA MET A 311 27.37 5.77 1.78
C MET A 311 28.70 5.90 2.54
N ASP A 312 29.81 5.45 1.97
CA ASP A 312 31.14 5.57 2.57
C ASP A 312 31.55 7.05 2.76
N GLU A 313 31.23 7.91 1.79
CA GLU A 313 31.47 9.35 1.89
C GLU A 313 30.57 10.04 2.93
N MET A 314 29.29 9.66 3.02
CA MET A 314 28.38 10.14 4.07
C MET A 314 28.87 9.72 5.46
N GLN A 315 29.27 8.46 5.65
CA GLN A 315 29.82 7.96 6.91
C GLN A 315 31.05 8.75 7.33
N LYS A 316 31.99 8.97 6.41
CA LYS A 316 33.20 9.75 6.67
C LYS A 316 32.87 11.16 7.15
N LYS A 317 31.92 11.85 6.52
CA LYS A 317 31.49 13.20 6.92
C LYS A 317 30.87 13.20 8.32
N LEU A 318 29.98 12.26 8.61
CA LEU A 318 29.32 12.14 9.92
C LEU A 318 30.34 11.91 11.05
N ILE A 319 31.26 10.96 10.86
CA ILE A 319 32.31 10.65 11.84
C ILE A 319 33.23 11.85 12.06
N GLN A 320 33.63 12.56 11.00
CA GLN A 320 34.46 13.76 11.11
C GLN A 320 33.78 14.89 11.86
N ALA A 321 32.45 15.00 11.77
CA ALA A 321 31.64 15.94 12.52
C ALA A 321 31.27 15.47 13.93
N GLY A 322 31.74 14.29 14.36
CA GLY A 322 31.45 13.71 15.68
C GLY A 322 30.03 13.18 15.84
N LYS A 323 29.29 12.95 14.75
CA LYS A 323 27.95 12.34 14.77
C LYS A 323 28.06 10.80 14.78
N PRO A 324 27.17 10.06 15.48
CA PRO A 324 27.16 8.61 15.41
C PRO A 324 26.83 8.15 13.99
N CYS A 325 27.41 7.04 13.55
CA CYS A 325 27.08 6.43 12.25
C CYS A 325 27.45 4.95 12.22
N LYS A 326 26.48 4.09 11.88
CA LYS A 326 26.67 2.67 11.60
C LYS A 326 26.31 2.38 10.15
N THR A 327 27.12 1.55 9.50
CA THR A 327 26.92 1.15 8.10
C THR A 327 26.70 -0.35 8.00
N PHE A 328 25.76 -0.77 7.15
CA PHE A 328 25.47 -2.18 6.88
C PHE A 328 25.36 -2.43 5.38
N VAL A 329 25.94 -3.53 4.90
CA VAL A 329 25.79 -3.96 3.50
C VAL A 329 25.18 -5.34 3.49
N TYR A 330 24.02 -5.49 2.86
CA TYR A 330 23.31 -6.75 2.74
C TYR A 330 23.52 -7.33 1.35
N GLU A 331 23.47 -8.66 1.22
CA GLU A 331 23.41 -9.29 -0.10
C GLU A 331 22.13 -8.83 -0.82
N GLY A 332 22.28 -8.30 -2.04
CA GLY A 332 21.14 -7.89 -2.86
C GLY A 332 21.38 -6.70 -3.79
N TYR A 333 20.39 -6.48 -4.66
CA TYR A 333 20.22 -5.27 -5.46
C TYR A 333 19.33 -4.25 -4.73
N HIS A 334 18.87 -3.21 -5.44
CA HIS A 334 17.93 -2.21 -4.97
C HIS A 334 16.50 -2.78 -4.85
N GLU A 335 16.31 -3.75 -3.96
CA GLU A 335 15.12 -4.60 -3.84
C GLU A 335 14.66 -4.76 -2.37
N TRP A 336 13.38 -5.12 -2.19
CA TRP A 336 12.72 -5.16 -0.88
C TRP A 336 13.41 -6.02 0.19
N HIS A 337 14.08 -7.11 -0.19
CA HIS A 337 14.77 -7.95 0.78
C HIS A 337 15.94 -7.23 1.48
N VAL A 338 16.63 -6.31 0.80
CA VAL A 338 17.65 -5.44 1.40
C VAL A 338 16.99 -4.51 2.42
N TRP A 339 15.89 -3.87 2.06
CA TRP A 339 15.20 -2.91 2.94
C TRP A 339 14.51 -3.56 4.14
N ARG A 340 14.04 -4.81 4.01
CA ARG A 340 13.58 -5.63 5.13
C ARG A 340 14.71 -5.88 6.15
N LYS A 341 15.90 -6.24 5.68
CA LYS A 341 17.11 -6.42 6.51
C LYS A 341 17.54 -5.09 7.15
N SER A 342 17.51 -3.99 6.39
CA SER A 342 17.77 -2.64 6.90
C SER A 342 16.82 -2.24 8.03
N LEU A 343 15.51 -2.44 7.85
CA LEU A 343 14.53 -2.14 8.90
C LEU A 343 14.76 -3.02 10.13
N TYR A 344 14.95 -4.33 9.94
CA TYR A 344 15.18 -5.31 11.01
C TYR A 344 16.35 -4.87 11.91
N ASP A 345 17.50 -4.48 11.35
CA ASP A 345 18.64 -4.04 12.15
C ASP A 345 18.47 -2.63 12.72
N PHE A 346 17.86 -1.71 11.98
CA PHE A 346 17.69 -0.32 12.43
C PHE A 346 16.79 -0.19 13.66
N VAL A 347 15.61 -0.82 13.66
CA VAL A 347 14.63 -0.65 14.77
C VAL A 347 15.13 -1.22 16.09
N GLN A 348 16.10 -2.14 16.06
CA GLN A 348 16.75 -2.67 17.26
C GLN A 348 17.66 -1.64 17.94
N LEU A 349 18.07 -0.58 17.24
CA LEU A 349 18.91 0.50 17.77
C LEU A 349 18.09 1.63 18.41
N LEU A 350 16.84 1.77 18.01
CA LEU A 350 16.00 2.93 18.36
C LEU A 350 15.53 2.92 19.82
N PHE A 351 15.45 4.12 20.39
CA PHE A 351 14.83 4.44 21.67
C PHE A 351 15.41 3.66 22.86
N ARG A 352 16.72 3.38 22.81
CA ARG A 352 17.50 2.75 23.89
C ARG A 352 18.33 3.75 24.71
N TRP A 353 18.12 5.04 24.49
CA TRP A 353 18.81 6.15 25.15
C TRP A 353 17.91 6.80 26.22
N ASP A 354 18.52 7.64 27.07
CA ASP A 354 17.79 8.40 28.08
C ASP A 354 17.02 9.58 27.44
N SER A 355 15.77 9.81 27.86
CA SER A 355 14.93 10.88 27.29
C SER A 355 14.83 12.09 28.23
N SER A 356 15.25 13.27 27.79
CA SER A 356 15.09 14.50 28.59
C SER A 356 14.64 15.75 27.81
N GLU A 357 14.31 15.66 26.52
CA GLU A 357 14.06 16.86 25.70
C GLU A 357 12.65 16.92 25.13
N MET A 358 12.01 18.08 25.32
CA MET A 358 10.63 18.37 24.91
C MET A 358 10.62 19.49 23.87
N ALA A 359 10.96 19.16 22.63
CA ALA A 359 10.56 19.97 21.49
C ALA A 359 9.21 19.45 20.97
N ASP A 360 8.17 20.26 21.10
CA ASP A 360 6.82 19.94 20.62
C ASP A 360 6.58 20.54 19.23
N ILE A 361 5.71 19.91 18.45
CA ILE A 361 5.37 20.38 17.10
C ILE A 361 4.11 21.24 17.14
N ALA A 362 3.97 22.19 16.21
CA ALA A 362 2.78 23.02 16.13
C ALA A 362 1.51 22.16 15.85
N CYS A 363 0.36 22.64 16.32
CA CYS A 363 -0.92 21.97 16.07
C CYS A 363 -1.31 22.04 14.59
N MET A 364 -2.04 21.01 14.14
CA MET A 364 -2.63 20.93 12.80
C MET A 364 -3.60 22.10 12.57
N GLU A 365 -3.48 22.79 11.44
CA GLU A 365 -4.52 23.73 10.99
C GLU A 365 -5.70 22.94 10.41
N ASP A 366 -6.93 23.35 10.72
CA ASP A 366 -8.12 22.75 10.12
C ASP A 366 -8.23 23.20 8.66
N VAL A 367 -7.80 22.32 7.74
CA VAL A 367 -7.86 22.53 6.31
C VAL A 367 -9.01 21.74 5.69
N LYS A 368 -9.72 22.36 4.74
CA LYS A 368 -10.79 21.73 3.96
C LYS A 368 -10.33 21.26 2.60
N VAL A 369 -10.96 20.21 2.10
CA VAL A 369 -10.86 19.71 0.72
C VAL A 369 -12.07 20.19 -0.07
N GLU A 370 -11.89 20.54 -1.35
CA GLU A 370 -13.01 20.90 -2.23
C GLU A 370 -13.87 19.68 -2.56
N ASP A 371 -15.20 19.81 -2.54
CA ASP A 371 -16.14 18.73 -2.88
C ASP A 371 -15.85 18.11 -4.26
N THR A 372 -15.42 18.93 -5.23
CA THR A 372 -15.01 18.44 -6.56
C THR A 372 -13.82 17.51 -6.49
N GLN A 373 -12.85 17.77 -5.61
CA GLN A 373 -11.69 16.91 -5.41
C GLN A 373 -12.11 15.61 -4.72
N LEU A 374 -12.94 15.68 -3.68
CA LEU A 374 -13.46 14.49 -2.99
C LEU A 374 -14.26 13.56 -3.92
N LYS A 375 -15.04 14.14 -4.85
CA LYS A 375 -15.74 13.37 -5.90
C LYS A 375 -14.80 12.69 -6.89
N ILE A 376 -13.66 13.31 -7.21
CA ILE A 376 -12.61 12.67 -8.02
C ILE A 376 -12.01 11.51 -7.23
N GLN A 377 -11.56 11.76 -5.99
CA GLN A 377 -10.94 10.74 -5.14
C GLN A 377 -11.89 9.58 -4.81
N THR A 378 -13.20 9.82 -4.70
CA THR A 378 -14.21 8.75 -4.52
C THR A 378 -14.16 7.73 -5.67
N LYS A 379 -13.92 8.21 -6.89
CA LYS A 379 -13.87 7.38 -8.10
C LYS A 379 -12.54 6.65 -8.26
N GLU A 380 -11.49 7.20 -7.66
CA GLU A 380 -10.11 6.75 -7.82
C GLU A 380 -9.57 5.96 -6.62
N GLU A 381 -10.18 6.10 -5.43
CA GLU A 381 -9.74 5.40 -4.23
C GLU A 381 -9.78 3.89 -4.47
N GLN A 382 -8.65 3.23 -4.21
CA GLN A 382 -8.42 1.82 -4.51
C GLN A 382 -7.47 1.20 -3.49
N MET A 383 -7.51 -0.13 -3.38
CA MET A 383 -6.78 -0.86 -2.34
C MET A 383 -5.26 -0.80 -2.50
N LEU A 384 -4.79 -0.69 -3.74
CA LEU A 384 -3.36 -0.65 -4.04
C LEU A 384 -2.75 0.74 -3.87
N PHE A 385 -3.56 1.80 -3.93
CA PHE A 385 -3.13 3.19 -3.74
C PHE A 385 -4.34 4.12 -3.54
N PHE A 386 -4.51 4.69 -2.35
CA PHE A 386 -5.69 5.50 -2.03
C PHE A 386 -5.83 6.79 -2.86
N ASP A 387 -4.74 7.54 -3.03
CA ASP A 387 -4.70 8.80 -3.79
C ASP A 387 -3.75 8.66 -4.99
N PRO A 388 -4.19 8.01 -6.08
CA PRO A 388 -3.29 7.60 -7.15
C PRO A 388 -2.64 8.78 -7.87
N VAL A 389 -1.34 8.63 -8.14
CA VAL A 389 -0.55 9.58 -8.91
C VAL A 389 -0.51 9.13 -10.37
N TYR A 390 -1.27 9.81 -11.24
CA TYR A 390 -1.26 9.56 -12.69
C TYR A 390 -0.07 10.22 -13.39
N ARG A 391 1.13 9.97 -12.87
CA ARG A 391 2.40 10.42 -13.44
C ARG A 391 3.41 9.30 -13.36
N GLN A 392 4.27 9.19 -14.38
CA GLN A 392 5.41 8.28 -14.35
C GLN A 392 6.71 9.05 -14.38
N ILE A 393 7.66 8.68 -13.52
CA ILE A 393 8.98 9.30 -13.55
C ILE A 393 9.70 8.98 -14.86
N GLN A 394 10.27 9.99 -15.49
CA GLN A 394 11.26 9.88 -16.55
C GLN A 394 12.58 10.37 -15.99
N PHE A 395 13.56 9.47 -15.87
CA PHE A 395 14.89 9.83 -15.43
C PHE A 395 15.60 10.59 -16.55
N GLU A 396 15.75 11.90 -16.35
CA GLU A 396 16.45 12.81 -17.25
C GLU A 396 17.65 13.43 -16.53
N THR A 397 18.61 13.90 -17.31
CA THR A 397 19.73 14.72 -16.82
C THR A 397 19.71 16.07 -17.52
N ASP A 398 19.94 17.14 -16.77
CA ASP A 398 20.11 18.46 -17.37
C ASP A 398 21.42 18.56 -18.18
N LYS A 399 21.64 19.71 -18.83
CA LYS A 399 22.84 20.00 -19.63
C LYS A 399 24.16 19.91 -18.84
N ASP A 400 24.09 20.00 -17.51
CA ASP A 400 25.23 19.94 -16.60
C ASP A 400 25.39 18.53 -15.99
N GLY A 401 24.59 17.56 -16.46
CA GLY A 401 24.62 16.16 -16.03
C GLY A 401 23.94 15.90 -14.68
N LYS A 402 23.20 16.87 -14.14
CA LYS A 402 22.48 16.70 -12.86
C LYS A 402 21.15 15.99 -13.09
N PRO A 403 20.69 15.14 -12.16
CA PRO A 403 19.35 14.56 -12.22
C PRO A 403 18.28 15.65 -12.36
N ALA A 404 17.49 15.56 -13.43
CA ALA A 404 16.43 16.50 -13.78
C ALA A 404 15.14 15.76 -14.16
N GLY A 405 14.89 14.62 -13.51
CA GLY A 405 13.77 13.76 -13.84
C GLY A 405 12.43 14.49 -13.77
N VAL A 406 11.59 14.24 -14.77
CA VAL A 406 10.25 14.82 -14.91
C VAL A 406 9.19 13.77 -14.63
N TYR A 407 8.00 14.21 -14.23
CA TYR A 407 6.85 13.35 -13.95
C TYR A 407 5.72 13.68 -14.95
N PRO A 408 5.81 13.25 -16.22
CA PRO A 408 4.74 13.45 -17.20
C PRO A 408 3.43 12.76 -16.79
N ASP A 409 2.32 13.42 -17.08
CA ASP A 409 0.99 12.88 -16.85
C ASP A 409 0.72 11.67 -17.78
N VAL A 410 0.05 10.65 -17.25
CA VAL A 410 -0.51 9.51 -18.00
C VAL A 410 -2.02 9.67 -18.15
N LEU A 411 -2.59 9.06 -19.20
CA LEU A 411 -4.05 9.05 -19.32
C LEU A 411 -4.61 8.08 -18.28
N HIS A 412 -5.59 8.53 -17.50
CA HIS A 412 -6.29 7.70 -16.54
C HIS A 412 -7.00 6.59 -17.31
N GLY A 413 -6.92 5.36 -16.80
CA GLY A 413 -7.49 4.18 -17.44
C GLY A 413 -9.01 4.22 -17.49
N VAL A 414 -9.65 4.93 -16.55
CA VAL A 414 -11.09 5.21 -16.53
C VAL A 414 -11.32 6.66 -16.12
N VAL A 415 -12.14 7.39 -16.88
CA VAL A 415 -12.55 8.77 -16.59
C VAL A 415 -14.07 8.87 -16.70
N VAL A 416 -14.75 9.14 -15.59
CA VAL A 416 -16.19 9.45 -15.62
C VAL A 416 -16.38 10.85 -16.20
N LEU A 417 -17.08 10.94 -17.34
CA LEU A 417 -17.31 12.21 -18.04
C LEU A 417 -18.55 12.92 -17.50
N GLU A 418 -19.63 12.17 -17.33
CA GLU A 418 -20.91 12.60 -16.75
C GLU A 418 -21.68 11.33 -16.30
N PRO A 419 -22.76 11.44 -15.50
CA PRO A 419 -23.56 10.30 -15.10
C PRO A 419 -23.95 9.41 -16.29
N GLY A 420 -23.54 8.14 -16.23
CA GLY A 420 -23.78 7.12 -17.25
C GLY A 420 -22.85 7.12 -18.46
N MET A 421 -21.79 7.92 -18.46
CA MET A 421 -20.78 7.95 -19.52
C MET A 421 -19.35 7.99 -18.96
N ALA A 422 -18.51 7.07 -19.40
CA ALA A 422 -17.10 7.02 -19.03
C ALA A 422 -16.19 6.79 -20.26
N GLU A 423 -15.03 7.43 -20.26
CA GLU A 423 -13.94 7.18 -21.19
C GLU A 423 -12.99 6.14 -20.58
N PHE A 424 -12.61 5.15 -21.39
CA PHE A 424 -11.66 4.10 -21.03
C PHE A 424 -10.41 4.28 -21.88
N ASN A 425 -9.25 4.34 -21.24
CA ASN A 425 -7.96 4.45 -21.90
C ASN A 425 -7.07 3.26 -21.52
N PHE A 426 -6.28 2.76 -22.46
CA PHE A 426 -5.37 1.63 -22.21
C PHE A 426 -4.08 1.82 -23.02
N TYR A 427 -2.93 1.81 -22.35
CA TYR A 427 -1.64 1.85 -23.05
C TYR A 427 -1.27 0.46 -23.56
N ALA A 428 -1.25 0.28 -24.89
CA ALA A 428 -0.86 -0.97 -25.54
C ALA A 428 -0.37 -0.68 -26.97
N PRO A 429 0.84 -0.12 -27.14
CA PRO A 429 1.33 0.35 -28.42
C PRO A 429 1.40 -0.75 -29.48
N GLU A 430 1.76 -1.97 -29.10
CA GLU A 430 1.99 -3.10 -30.02
C GLU A 430 0.75 -4.01 -30.19
N ALA A 431 -0.30 -3.79 -29.40
CA ALA A 431 -1.53 -4.57 -29.52
C ALA A 431 -2.17 -4.46 -30.92
N SER A 432 -2.82 -5.54 -31.35
CA SER A 432 -3.65 -5.55 -32.57
C SER A 432 -5.12 -5.24 -32.26
N LYS A 433 -5.57 -5.56 -31.05
CA LYS A 433 -6.94 -5.32 -30.58
C LYS A 433 -6.94 -5.11 -29.08
N VAL A 434 -7.67 -4.09 -28.63
CA VAL A 434 -8.01 -3.87 -27.22
C VAL A 434 -9.52 -3.78 -27.09
N THR A 435 -10.09 -4.46 -26.09
CA THR A 435 -11.53 -4.38 -25.78
C THR A 435 -11.74 -4.05 -24.31
N VAL A 436 -12.88 -3.41 -24.03
CA VAL A 436 -13.39 -3.19 -22.68
C VAL A 436 -14.80 -3.73 -22.57
N LYS A 437 -15.12 -4.34 -21.44
CA LYS A 437 -16.48 -4.68 -21.04
C LYS A 437 -16.73 -4.09 -19.67
N VAL A 438 -17.79 -3.32 -19.54
CA VAL A 438 -18.30 -2.81 -18.25
C VAL A 438 -19.46 -3.70 -17.84
N ASP A 439 -19.57 -4.03 -16.55
CA ASP A 439 -20.71 -4.80 -16.05
C ASP A 439 -22.04 -4.11 -16.38
N GLY A 440 -23.00 -4.87 -16.92
CA GLY A 440 -24.25 -4.32 -17.46
C GLY A 440 -24.18 -3.74 -18.89
N CYS A 441 -23.00 -3.67 -19.52
CA CYS A 441 -22.82 -3.19 -20.90
C CYS A 441 -22.30 -4.29 -21.84
N GLU A 442 -22.50 -4.10 -23.15
CA GLU A 442 -21.86 -4.94 -24.18
C GLU A 442 -20.35 -4.67 -24.25
N GLU A 443 -19.58 -5.68 -24.63
CA GLU A 443 -18.14 -5.52 -24.89
C GLU A 443 -17.91 -4.61 -26.11
N GLN A 444 -16.97 -3.69 -25.98
CA GLN A 444 -16.63 -2.73 -27.03
C GLN A 444 -15.15 -2.79 -27.38
N ALA A 445 -14.84 -2.67 -28.67
CA ALA A 445 -13.48 -2.45 -29.13
C ALA A 445 -13.06 -0.99 -28.90
N LEU A 446 -11.85 -0.80 -28.37
CA LEU A 446 -11.22 0.50 -28.29
C LEU A 446 -10.59 0.86 -29.63
N GLU A 447 -10.39 2.15 -29.86
CA GLU A 447 -9.77 2.71 -31.04
C GLU A 447 -8.44 3.34 -30.68
N ARG A 448 -7.48 3.43 -31.61
CA ARG A 448 -6.20 4.10 -31.36
C ARG A 448 -6.46 5.57 -30.99
N SER A 449 -5.92 6.00 -29.86
CA SER A 449 -6.12 7.34 -29.32
C SER A 449 -5.39 8.38 -30.15
N GLN A 450 -6.08 9.48 -30.46
CA GLN A 450 -5.46 10.67 -31.04
C GLN A 450 -4.89 11.61 -29.97
N LYS A 451 -5.23 11.41 -28.70
CA LYS A 451 -4.79 12.26 -27.58
C LYS A 451 -3.34 11.99 -27.18
N LYS A 452 -2.93 10.71 -27.20
CA LYS A 452 -1.60 10.27 -26.78
C LYS A 452 -1.20 9.00 -27.54
N GLU A 453 0.00 9.01 -28.12
CA GLU A 453 0.53 7.87 -28.88
C GLU A 453 0.65 6.60 -28.00
N GLY A 454 0.40 5.43 -28.60
CA GLY A 454 0.42 4.14 -27.92
C GLY A 454 -0.84 3.80 -27.11
N TYR A 455 -1.73 4.77 -26.87
CA TYR A 455 -2.99 4.54 -26.17
C TYR A 455 -4.11 4.07 -27.11
N TRP A 456 -5.02 3.29 -26.54
CA TRP A 456 -6.33 2.96 -27.06
C TRP A 456 -7.38 3.66 -26.21
N THR A 457 -8.49 4.09 -26.81
CA THR A 457 -9.56 4.82 -26.12
C THR A 457 -10.96 4.44 -26.61
N LYS A 458 -11.95 4.51 -25.72
CA LYS A 458 -13.39 4.39 -26.06
C LYS A 458 -14.24 5.11 -25.02
N VAL A 459 -15.29 5.78 -25.48
CA VAL A 459 -16.37 6.25 -24.60
C VAL A 459 -17.50 5.23 -24.59
N VAL A 460 -17.81 4.70 -23.40
CA VAL A 460 -18.96 3.81 -23.17
C VAL A 460 -20.08 4.62 -22.52
N LYS A 461 -21.32 4.37 -22.95
CA LYS A 461 -22.53 5.08 -22.54
C LYS A 461 -23.54 4.13 -21.92
N ASN A 462 -24.56 4.68 -21.28
CA ASN A 462 -25.64 3.96 -20.61
C ASN A 462 -25.14 3.07 -19.46
N ILE A 463 -24.09 3.50 -18.76
CA ILE A 463 -23.61 2.86 -17.53
C ILE A 463 -24.59 3.27 -16.42
N THR A 464 -25.03 2.33 -15.58
CA THR A 464 -25.90 2.67 -14.45
C THR A 464 -25.09 3.33 -13.32
N GLY A 465 -25.76 3.95 -12.35
CA GLY A 465 -25.10 4.45 -11.15
C GLY A 465 -24.58 3.29 -10.28
N GLY A 466 -23.44 3.52 -9.62
CA GLY A 466 -22.85 2.61 -8.64
C GLY A 466 -21.55 1.94 -9.08
N TYR A 467 -21.21 0.85 -8.40
CA TYR A 467 -20.03 0.04 -8.66
C TYR A 467 -20.22 -0.87 -9.88
N HIS A 468 -19.23 -0.88 -10.78
CA HIS A 468 -19.17 -1.75 -11.96
C HIS A 468 -17.82 -2.44 -12.08
N ARG A 469 -17.81 -3.76 -12.27
CA ARG A 469 -16.60 -4.47 -12.74
C ARG A 469 -16.27 -4.01 -14.17
N VAL A 470 -14.98 -3.89 -14.44
CA VAL A 470 -14.45 -3.54 -15.77
C VAL A 470 -13.44 -4.62 -16.18
N TRP A 471 -13.66 -5.22 -17.35
CA TRP A 471 -12.76 -6.19 -17.94
C TRP A 471 -12.08 -5.61 -19.16
N PHE A 472 -10.75 -5.62 -19.16
CA PHE A 472 -9.95 -5.31 -20.32
C PHE A 472 -9.40 -6.58 -20.96
N SER A 473 -9.23 -6.55 -22.28
CA SER A 473 -8.58 -7.63 -23.01
C SER A 473 -7.67 -7.07 -24.10
N VAL A 474 -6.47 -7.63 -24.18
CA VAL A 474 -5.43 -7.30 -25.16
C VAL A 474 -5.20 -8.53 -26.02
N ASN A 475 -5.36 -8.40 -27.34
CA ASN A 475 -5.25 -9.50 -28.30
C ASN A 475 -6.11 -10.74 -27.92
N GLY A 476 -7.25 -10.52 -27.27
CA GLY A 476 -8.15 -11.59 -26.84
C GLY A 476 -7.72 -12.31 -25.56
N THR A 477 -6.77 -11.75 -24.81
CA THR A 477 -6.31 -12.22 -23.50
C THR A 477 -6.77 -11.25 -22.43
N ALA A 478 -7.40 -11.75 -21.36
CA ALA A 478 -7.84 -10.92 -20.23
C ALA A 478 -6.64 -10.35 -19.47
N VAL A 479 -6.69 -9.05 -19.18
CA VAL A 479 -5.61 -8.32 -18.52
C VAL A 479 -6.16 -7.31 -17.51
N LEU A 480 -5.33 -6.93 -16.54
CA LEU A 480 -5.58 -5.77 -15.70
C LEU A 480 -5.04 -4.51 -16.39
N ASN A 481 -5.82 -3.43 -16.40
CA ASN A 481 -5.35 -2.10 -16.75
C ASN A 481 -4.77 -1.43 -15.49
N PRO A 482 -3.45 -1.22 -15.41
CA PRO A 482 -2.84 -0.62 -14.21
C PRO A 482 -3.22 0.84 -13.99
N ASP A 483 -3.67 1.55 -15.03
CA ASP A 483 -4.05 2.95 -14.94
C ASP A 483 -5.52 3.14 -14.54
N ALA A 484 -6.27 2.05 -14.29
CA ALA A 484 -7.65 2.07 -13.81
C ALA A 484 -7.73 1.60 -12.35
N PRO A 485 -8.75 2.00 -11.56
CA PRO A 485 -8.92 1.51 -10.19
C PRO A 485 -8.87 -0.03 -10.12
N VAL A 486 -8.08 -0.55 -9.20
CA VAL A 486 -7.84 -1.98 -8.97
C VAL A 486 -8.38 -2.39 -7.60
N GLY A 487 -9.23 -3.40 -7.60
CA GLY A 487 -9.69 -4.09 -6.40
C GLY A 487 -9.48 -5.58 -6.55
N TYR A 488 -10.11 -6.34 -5.67
CA TYR A 488 -10.19 -7.79 -5.76
C TYR A 488 -11.63 -8.27 -5.63
N GLU A 489 -11.97 -9.32 -6.39
CA GLU A 489 -13.22 -10.02 -6.25
C GLU A 489 -13.04 -11.49 -6.62
N ASP A 490 -13.66 -12.39 -5.84
CA ASP A 490 -13.66 -13.84 -6.04
C ASP A 490 -12.25 -14.45 -6.22
N GLY A 491 -11.25 -14.02 -5.45
CA GLY A 491 -9.88 -14.55 -5.58
C GLY A 491 -8.97 -13.75 -6.52
N THR A 492 -9.51 -12.85 -7.35
CA THR A 492 -8.78 -12.28 -8.49
C THR A 492 -8.74 -10.76 -8.44
N ALA A 493 -7.65 -10.18 -8.94
CA ALA A 493 -7.60 -8.73 -9.13
C ALA A 493 -8.53 -8.32 -10.27
N VAL A 494 -9.29 -7.25 -10.06
CA VAL A 494 -10.26 -6.73 -11.03
C VAL A 494 -10.11 -5.23 -11.16
N ASN A 495 -10.31 -4.71 -12.38
CA ASN A 495 -10.58 -3.29 -12.52
C ASN A 495 -12.04 -3.01 -12.20
N TYR A 496 -12.32 -1.80 -11.72
CA TYR A 496 -13.68 -1.34 -11.52
C TYR A 496 -13.85 0.14 -11.89
N LEU A 497 -15.12 0.52 -11.98
CA LEU A 497 -15.58 1.88 -12.20
C LEU A 497 -16.61 2.20 -11.12
N GLU A 498 -16.44 3.35 -10.48
CA GLU A 498 -17.42 3.96 -9.59
C GLU A 498 -18.18 5.05 -10.37
N MET A 499 -19.42 4.75 -10.75
CA MET A 499 -20.31 5.69 -11.44
C MET A 499 -21.18 6.44 -10.44
N GLU A 500 -21.30 7.75 -10.61
CA GLU A 500 -22.08 8.62 -9.71
C GLU A 500 -23.53 8.13 -9.58
N GLU A 501 -24.02 8.04 -8.34
CA GLU A 501 -25.40 7.69 -8.01
C GLU A 501 -26.19 8.95 -7.65
N THR A 502 -27.24 9.26 -8.41
CA THR A 502 -28.03 10.48 -8.19
C THR A 502 -28.73 10.54 -6.83
N ASP A 503 -29.09 9.38 -6.28
CA ASP A 503 -29.91 9.26 -5.08
C ASP A 503 -29.18 8.57 -3.90
N PHE A 504 -27.85 8.37 -4.01
CA PHE A 504 -27.06 7.72 -2.96
C PHE A 504 -25.65 8.30 -2.86
N SER A 505 -25.47 9.31 -2.00
CA SER A 505 -24.16 9.96 -1.80
C SER A 505 -23.38 9.44 -0.58
N LEU A 506 -23.95 8.53 0.21
CA LEU A 506 -23.28 8.02 1.42
C LEU A 506 -21.96 7.29 1.14
N ALA A 507 -21.81 6.73 -0.05
CA ALA A 507 -20.57 6.09 -0.50
C ALA A 507 -19.46 7.09 -0.91
N GLU A 508 -19.81 8.36 -1.14
CA GLU A 508 -18.86 9.40 -1.55
C GLU A 508 -18.03 9.87 -0.36
N LEU A 509 -16.76 10.19 -0.62
CA LEU A 509 -15.93 10.93 0.33
C LEU A 509 -16.54 12.30 0.61
N ALA A 510 -16.46 12.75 1.86
CA ALA A 510 -16.96 14.04 2.31
C ALA A 510 -15.96 14.69 3.27
N ASP A 511 -15.96 16.03 3.36
CA ASP A 511 -15.18 16.80 4.34
C ASP A 511 -15.82 16.66 5.74
N VAL A 512 -15.67 15.47 6.33
CA VAL A 512 -16.22 15.09 7.64
C VAL A 512 -15.13 14.46 8.50
N PRO A 513 -15.30 14.39 9.83
CA PRO A 513 -14.39 13.61 10.67
C PRO A 513 -14.32 12.15 10.20
N HIS A 514 -13.12 11.71 9.82
CA HIS A 514 -12.90 10.34 9.38
C HIS A 514 -12.53 9.41 10.53
N GLY A 515 -13.16 8.24 10.56
CA GLY A 515 -12.79 7.13 11.42
C GLY A 515 -11.48 6.47 11.01
N GLN A 516 -11.16 5.36 11.67
CA GLN A 516 -9.97 4.56 11.38
C GLN A 516 -10.36 3.14 11.04
N ILE A 517 -9.67 2.55 10.05
CA ILE A 517 -9.73 1.12 9.79
C ILE A 517 -8.56 0.48 10.52
N HIS A 518 -8.78 -0.66 11.16
CA HIS A 518 -7.77 -1.44 11.86
C HIS A 518 -7.70 -2.84 11.27
N ILE A 519 -6.49 -3.33 11.07
CA ILE A 519 -6.19 -4.67 10.58
C ILE A 519 -5.59 -5.46 11.74
N HIS A 520 -6.30 -6.52 12.15
CA HIS A 520 -5.88 -7.45 13.19
C HIS A 520 -5.41 -8.75 12.56
N TYR A 521 -4.23 -9.23 12.94
CA TYR A 521 -3.60 -10.42 12.37
C TYR A 521 -3.69 -11.62 13.34
N PHE A 522 -4.11 -12.77 12.82
CA PHE A 522 -4.24 -14.01 13.58
C PHE A 522 -3.47 -15.14 12.88
N TYR A 523 -2.39 -15.62 13.48
CA TYR A 523 -1.62 -16.74 12.94
C TYR A 523 -2.14 -18.10 13.43
N HIS A 524 -2.54 -18.95 12.50
CA HIS A 524 -3.01 -20.31 12.73
C HIS A 524 -1.90 -21.31 12.45
N LYS A 525 -1.19 -21.72 13.50
CA LYS A 525 -0.05 -22.64 13.41
C LYS A 525 -0.37 -23.97 12.73
N GLU A 526 -1.53 -24.57 13.00
CA GLU A 526 -1.89 -25.87 12.43
C GLU A 526 -2.14 -25.82 10.92
N ALA A 527 -2.65 -24.69 10.44
CA ALA A 527 -2.93 -24.46 9.02
C ALA A 527 -1.80 -23.73 8.28
N ASP A 528 -0.78 -23.26 8.99
CA ASP A 528 0.27 -22.35 8.51
C ASP A 528 -0.33 -21.17 7.73
N ARG A 529 -1.34 -20.51 8.32
CA ARG A 529 -2.17 -19.47 7.69
C ARG A 529 -2.28 -18.25 8.59
N VAL A 530 -2.27 -17.06 7.99
CA VAL A 530 -2.68 -15.83 8.68
C VAL A 530 -4.08 -15.48 8.22
N ASP A 531 -4.95 -15.14 9.17
CA ASP A 531 -6.23 -14.47 8.89
C ASP A 531 -6.14 -13.01 9.33
N MET A 532 -6.68 -12.11 8.52
CA MET A 532 -6.93 -10.73 8.91
C MET A 532 -8.39 -10.51 9.26
N ILE A 533 -8.64 -9.73 10.32
CA ILE A 533 -9.95 -9.13 10.60
C ILE A 533 -9.79 -7.62 10.49
N TYR A 534 -10.65 -7.01 9.67
CA TYR A 534 -10.71 -5.57 9.56
C TYR A 534 -11.77 -5.04 10.51
N THR A 535 -11.50 -3.91 11.16
CA THR A 535 -12.51 -3.21 11.95
C THR A 535 -12.50 -1.74 11.62
N TYR A 536 -13.65 -1.08 11.63
CA TYR A 536 -13.72 0.38 11.57
C TYR A 536 -14.20 0.93 12.92
N THR A 537 -13.58 2.02 13.36
CA THR A 537 -14.03 2.83 14.49
C THR A 537 -14.32 4.27 14.04
N SER A 538 -15.40 4.86 14.57
CA SER A 538 -15.78 6.23 14.25
C SER A 538 -14.71 7.26 14.66
N ALA A 539 -14.73 8.42 14.02
CA ALA A 539 -13.82 9.51 14.34
C ALA A 539 -13.86 9.91 15.81
N GLY A 540 -12.71 10.31 16.36
CA GLY A 540 -12.57 10.73 17.77
C GLY A 540 -12.41 9.59 18.77
N ASP A 541 -12.36 8.34 18.30
CA ASP A 541 -12.21 7.15 19.14
C ASP A 541 -10.76 6.67 19.31
N SER A 542 -9.82 7.36 18.65
CA SER A 542 -8.45 6.89 18.43
C SER A 542 -7.57 6.73 19.69
N LYS A 543 -8.01 7.28 20.84
CA LYS A 543 -7.26 7.19 22.12
C LYS A 543 -7.82 6.19 23.13
N THR A 544 -9.12 5.90 23.09
CA THR A 544 -9.77 4.89 23.96
C THR A 544 -11.04 4.40 23.28
N VAL A 545 -11.09 3.13 22.89
CA VAL A 545 -12.31 2.50 22.37
C VAL A 545 -12.84 1.58 23.47
N GLN A 546 -13.85 2.02 24.23
CA GLN A 546 -14.55 1.20 25.22
C GLN A 546 -16.06 1.50 25.18
N ASN A 547 -16.88 0.52 25.57
CA ASN A 547 -18.33 0.61 25.78
C ASN A 547 -19.13 1.08 24.56
N ARG A 548 -19.18 0.25 23.50
CA ARG A 548 -19.96 0.50 22.28
C ARG A 548 -21.33 -0.17 22.34
N GLU A 549 -22.38 0.60 22.05
CA GLU A 549 -23.75 0.10 21.93
C GLU A 549 -24.10 -0.36 20.49
N ASN A 550 -23.34 0.08 19.47
CA ASN A 550 -23.59 -0.25 18.06
C ASN A 550 -22.43 -1.05 17.45
N VAL A 551 -22.39 -2.35 17.72
CA VAL A 551 -21.46 -3.28 17.07
C VAL A 551 -22.14 -4.00 15.91
N ILE A 552 -21.57 -3.84 14.73
CA ILE A 552 -22.03 -4.45 13.49
C ILE A 552 -20.98 -5.45 13.01
N LEU A 553 -21.37 -6.71 12.88
CA LEU A 553 -20.57 -7.73 12.22
C LEU A 553 -20.97 -7.79 10.75
N LEU A 554 -20.09 -7.32 9.88
CA LEU A 554 -20.21 -7.39 8.44
C LEU A 554 -19.45 -8.63 7.95
N LYS A 555 -20.17 -9.64 7.46
CA LYS A 555 -19.56 -10.82 6.83
C LYS A 555 -19.66 -10.71 5.33
N ALA A 556 -18.55 -10.90 4.62
CA ALA A 556 -18.63 -11.36 3.23
C ALA A 556 -17.41 -12.14 2.79
N LEU A 557 -17.68 -13.19 2.00
CA LEU A 557 -16.77 -13.97 1.14
C LEU A 557 -15.44 -14.43 1.78
N MET A 558 -14.73 -15.33 1.07
CA MET A 558 -13.87 -16.34 1.70
C MET A 558 -12.52 -15.88 2.28
N ASP A 559 -11.87 -14.83 1.74
CA ASP A 559 -10.49 -14.44 2.13
C ASP A 559 -10.17 -12.94 1.89
N GLU A 560 -8.93 -12.50 2.13
CA GLU A 560 -8.46 -11.11 1.97
C GLU A 560 -8.53 -10.57 0.53
N THR A 561 -8.54 -11.44 -0.48
CA THR A 561 -8.84 -11.04 -1.86
C THR A 561 -10.34 -10.73 -2.04
N ALA A 562 -11.12 -10.92 -0.98
CA ALA A 562 -12.45 -10.38 -0.81
C ALA A 562 -12.49 -9.21 0.20
N SER A 563 -11.40 -8.44 0.38
CA SER A 563 -11.39 -7.12 1.07
C SER A 563 -12.14 -6.02 0.29
N CYS A 564 -13.25 -6.41 -0.32
CA CYS A 564 -14.14 -5.59 -1.12
C CYS A 564 -15.04 -4.68 -0.26
N PHE A 565 -14.89 -4.68 1.06
CA PHE A 565 -15.65 -3.82 1.98
C PHE A 565 -15.18 -2.37 2.00
N LEU A 566 -13.86 -2.16 1.92
CA LEU A 566 -13.24 -0.86 2.16
C LEU A 566 -13.41 0.04 0.94
N HIS A 567 -12.85 -0.37 -0.20
CA HIS A 567 -12.83 0.46 -1.41
C HIS A 567 -13.99 0.17 -2.36
N GLN A 568 -14.36 -1.10 -2.59
CA GLN A 568 -15.52 -1.43 -3.44
C GLN A 568 -16.86 -1.22 -2.72
N GLY A 569 -16.90 -1.55 -1.43
CA GLY A 569 -18.09 -1.44 -0.57
C GLY A 569 -18.25 -0.08 0.09
N LYS A 570 -17.21 0.75 0.07
CA LYS A 570 -17.22 2.13 0.60
C LYS A 570 -17.69 2.19 2.06
N ALA A 571 -17.48 1.12 2.83
CA ALA A 571 -18.08 0.96 4.15
C ALA A 571 -17.63 2.05 5.13
N ALA A 572 -16.36 2.45 5.08
CA ALA A 572 -15.83 3.52 5.91
C ALA A 572 -16.46 4.89 5.55
N ASN A 573 -16.62 5.20 4.25
CA ASN A 573 -17.22 6.46 3.82
C ASN A 573 -18.68 6.57 4.30
N ILE A 574 -19.44 5.47 4.14
CA ILE A 574 -20.83 5.38 4.61
C ILE A 574 -20.89 5.58 6.13
N ALA A 575 -20.00 4.92 6.88
CA ALA A 575 -19.95 5.01 8.33
C ALA A 575 -19.55 6.42 8.81
N ASP A 576 -18.59 7.09 8.17
CA ASP A 576 -18.17 8.46 8.47
C ASP A 576 -19.33 9.45 8.27
N ARG A 577 -20.07 9.31 7.16
CA ARG A 577 -21.22 10.17 6.85
C ARG A 577 -22.38 9.94 7.82
N ILE A 578 -22.74 8.68 8.10
CA ILE A 578 -23.80 8.37 9.06
C ILE A 578 -23.44 8.87 10.46
N SER A 579 -22.19 8.64 10.91
CA SER A 579 -21.73 9.08 12.24
C SER A 579 -21.77 10.60 12.39
N THR A 580 -21.57 11.34 11.29
CA THR A 580 -21.59 12.81 11.27
C THR A 580 -23.01 13.36 11.15
N GLU A 581 -23.86 12.78 10.29
CA GLU A 581 -25.24 13.24 10.06
C GLU A 581 -26.17 12.93 11.24
N LYS A 582 -25.90 11.85 11.98
CA LYS A 582 -26.65 11.43 13.16
C LYS A 582 -25.80 11.60 14.42
N ASP A 583 -25.76 12.83 14.92
CA ASP A 583 -25.03 13.22 16.13
C ASP A 583 -25.22 12.19 17.27
N GLY A 584 -24.13 11.52 17.66
CA GLY A 584 -24.11 10.50 18.71
C GLY A 584 -24.06 9.03 18.28
N VAL A 585 -24.26 8.69 16.99
CA VAL A 585 -24.10 7.29 16.53
C VAL A 585 -22.63 6.98 16.31
N LYS A 586 -21.97 6.36 17.29
CA LYS A 586 -20.63 5.80 17.08
C LYS A 586 -20.70 4.29 16.83
N GLN A 587 -20.05 3.84 15.77
CA GLN A 587 -20.14 2.46 15.30
C GLN A 587 -18.81 1.73 15.44
N LEU A 588 -18.90 0.44 15.74
CA LEU A 588 -17.80 -0.51 15.54
C LEU A 588 -18.26 -1.49 14.46
N LEU A 589 -17.60 -1.43 13.31
CA LEU A 589 -17.81 -2.39 12.24
C LEU A 589 -16.72 -3.44 12.35
N ILE A 590 -17.09 -4.71 12.41
CA ILE A 590 -16.18 -5.84 12.37
C ILE A 590 -16.42 -6.54 11.03
N MET A 591 -15.43 -6.48 10.16
CA MET A 591 -15.46 -7.01 8.81
C MET A 591 -14.65 -8.29 8.78
N VAL A 592 -15.35 -9.42 8.57
CA VAL A 592 -14.77 -10.75 8.63
C VAL A 592 -15.10 -11.57 7.38
N ASN A 593 -14.25 -12.56 7.11
CA ASN A 593 -14.57 -13.60 6.14
C ASN A 593 -15.69 -14.53 6.65
N GLU A 594 -16.30 -15.29 5.74
CA GLU A 594 -17.38 -16.23 6.09
C GLU A 594 -16.94 -17.31 7.10
N ASP A 595 -15.66 -17.69 7.07
CA ASP A 595 -15.08 -18.75 7.90
C ASP A 595 -14.50 -18.27 9.24
N ALA A 596 -14.64 -16.98 9.59
CA ALA A 596 -14.12 -16.45 10.85
C ALA A 596 -14.73 -17.17 12.06
N SER A 597 -13.87 -17.69 12.92
CA SER A 597 -14.27 -18.36 14.15
C SER A 597 -14.86 -17.38 15.17
N LYS A 598 -15.70 -17.89 16.08
CA LYS A 598 -16.23 -17.08 17.18
C LYS A 598 -15.11 -16.60 18.11
N GLU A 599 -14.08 -17.42 18.26
CA GLU A 599 -12.90 -17.13 19.06
C GLU A 599 -12.16 -15.91 18.52
N GLN A 600 -11.91 -15.84 17.20
CA GLN A 600 -11.28 -14.67 16.56
C GLN A 600 -12.13 -13.40 16.74
N ILE A 601 -13.44 -13.50 16.52
CA ILE A 601 -14.37 -12.37 16.69
C ILE A 601 -14.34 -11.88 18.14
N ASN A 602 -14.38 -12.80 19.11
CA ASN A 602 -14.33 -12.46 20.53
C ASN A 602 -13.00 -11.84 20.94
N GLU A 603 -11.88 -12.30 20.37
CA GLU A 603 -10.57 -11.70 20.62
C GLU A 603 -10.55 -10.23 20.14
N VAL A 604 -11.09 -9.94 18.96
CA VAL A 604 -11.25 -8.57 18.46
C VAL A 604 -12.17 -7.75 19.38
N LEU A 605 -13.34 -8.27 19.75
CA LEU A 605 -14.27 -7.59 20.65
C LEU A 605 -13.63 -7.22 22.00
N ASN A 606 -12.81 -8.13 22.54
CA ASN A 606 -12.08 -7.91 23.79
C ASN A 606 -11.07 -6.76 23.66
N LYS A 607 -10.44 -6.56 22.49
CA LYS A 607 -9.57 -5.39 22.25
C LYS A 607 -10.32 -4.07 22.38
N TYR A 608 -11.61 -4.06 22.04
CA TYR A 608 -12.47 -2.88 22.08
C TYR A 608 -13.35 -2.79 23.34
N GLY A 609 -13.16 -3.70 24.31
CA GLY A 609 -13.92 -3.72 25.55
C GLY A 609 -15.43 -3.86 25.34
N VAL A 610 -15.88 -4.58 24.30
CA VAL A 610 -17.31 -4.75 24.00
C VAL A 610 -17.79 -6.14 24.39
N CYS A 611 -18.90 -6.20 25.14
CA CYS A 611 -19.53 -7.45 25.62
C CYS A 611 -20.98 -7.62 25.12
N GLU A 612 -21.45 -6.76 24.20
CA GLU A 612 -22.86 -6.67 23.79
C GLU A 612 -23.24 -7.55 22.59
N GLU A 613 -24.56 -7.64 22.33
CA GLU A 613 -25.16 -8.37 21.22
C GLU A 613 -24.82 -7.72 19.87
N MET A 614 -24.16 -8.46 18.97
CA MET A 614 -23.77 -7.97 17.65
C MET A 614 -24.93 -8.04 16.65
N LYS A 615 -25.15 -6.97 15.90
CA LYS A 615 -26.02 -7.00 14.72
C LYS A 615 -25.23 -7.55 13.53
N VAL A 616 -25.75 -8.58 12.85
CA VAL A 616 -25.04 -9.24 11.73
C VAL A 616 -25.66 -8.84 10.39
N ILE A 617 -24.81 -8.47 9.43
CA ILE A 617 -25.19 -8.28 8.03
C ILE A 617 -24.24 -9.07 7.12
N GLU A 618 -24.79 -9.83 6.19
CA GLU A 618 -24.02 -10.67 5.26
C GLU A 618 -24.33 -10.27 3.82
N ARG A 619 -23.34 -10.25 2.91
CA ARG A 619 -23.57 -10.06 1.46
C ARG A 619 -24.28 -11.28 0.90
N MET A 620 -25.38 -11.09 0.16
CA MET A 620 -26.12 -12.20 -0.42
C MET A 620 -25.43 -12.73 -1.68
N LYS A 621 -25.53 -14.02 -1.95
CA LYS A 621 -24.97 -14.62 -3.17
C LYS A 621 -25.56 -13.97 -4.43
N GLY A 622 -24.70 -13.41 -5.28
CA GLY A 622 -25.10 -12.70 -6.50
C GLY A 622 -25.52 -11.24 -6.30
N GLU A 623 -25.46 -10.72 -5.07
CA GLU A 623 -25.66 -9.29 -4.79
C GLU A 623 -24.43 -8.51 -5.24
N ASN A 624 -24.61 -7.47 -6.05
CA ASN A 624 -23.51 -6.57 -6.43
C ASN A 624 -23.19 -5.56 -5.31
N TRP A 625 -22.04 -4.89 -5.42
CA TRP A 625 -21.59 -3.93 -4.41
C TRP A 625 -22.51 -2.73 -4.24
N THR A 626 -23.15 -2.26 -5.32
CA THR A 626 -24.13 -1.17 -5.27
C THR A 626 -25.33 -1.53 -4.40
N ALA A 627 -25.95 -2.69 -4.64
CA ALA A 627 -27.09 -3.14 -3.85
C ALA A 627 -26.70 -3.41 -2.39
N PHE A 628 -25.53 -4.03 -2.18
CA PHE A 628 -25.07 -4.35 -0.84
C PHE A 628 -24.78 -3.09 -0.01
N ARG A 629 -24.12 -2.08 -0.58
CA ARG A 629 -23.80 -0.83 0.15
C ARG A 629 -25.04 -0.01 0.49
N HIS A 630 -26.07 -0.01 -0.36
CA HIS A 630 -27.37 0.60 -0.04
C HIS A 630 -28.03 -0.09 1.15
N ARG A 631 -28.03 -1.43 1.16
CA ARG A 631 -28.56 -2.21 2.27
C ARG A 631 -27.76 -2.03 3.55
N LEU A 632 -26.43 -1.95 3.43
CA LEU A 632 -25.52 -1.67 4.53
C LEU A 632 -25.80 -0.30 5.15
N ALA A 633 -25.98 0.75 4.35
CA ALA A 633 -26.33 2.08 4.83
C ALA A 633 -27.64 2.07 5.64
N VAL A 634 -28.71 1.49 5.08
CA VAL A 634 -30.00 1.35 5.79
C VAL A 634 -29.86 0.53 7.08
N PHE A 635 -28.97 -0.46 7.10
CA PHE A 635 -28.69 -1.27 8.28
C PHE A 635 -27.94 -0.49 9.36
N MET A 636 -26.90 0.26 8.98
CA MET A 636 -26.14 1.13 9.89
C MET A 636 -26.99 2.27 10.46
N GLU A 637 -28.00 2.72 9.72
CA GLU A 637 -28.91 3.78 10.15
C GLU A 637 -29.94 3.36 11.22
N ARG A 638 -30.14 2.05 11.43
CA ARG A 638 -31.17 1.45 12.31
C ARG A 638 -30.56 0.85 13.57
#